data_AF-A0A7Y5W727-F1
#
_entry.id   AF-A0A7Y5W727-F1
#
_cell.length_a   1.000
_cell.length_b   1.000
_cell.length_c   1.000
_cell.angle_alpha   90.00
_cell.angle_beta   90.00
_cell.angle_gamma   90.00
#
_symmetry.space_group_name_H-M   'P 1'
#
loop_
_entity.id
_entity.type
_entity.pdbx_description
1 polymer ?
#
loop_
_entity_poly.entity_id
_entity_poly.type
_entity_poly.pdbx_seq_one_letter_code
_entity_poly.pdbx_strand_id
1 'polypeptide(L)'
;MRIRLIVLFGATLAVAMPSRGDPSGGVPGSRLRVVADGDRYRVEVLSDGQALLASPPEGLWSIAAGWRDGWPADWKHAQASDMERAGPWTILKGRLELPAGTWQLRDAYREEGRAIRCVRRFTWEGKGPSERATLSSRWQAAATRPQALLPGILYHGNPSGEASSRVPVFHGREGEEAIFEEHRYPVPFASIEWSHHGNLRGAALHSDPAPVPCGNLPDQWWSLGVTVQHERAELTLLSGPCASNGKRNVIKAVQSGFVPYGEAFLNVAPGTVIEKTFYLEAYPIAQEGSGFRRPLWTAIQRLQPFSLDGLPSFEEIVRAKYRFATSRWFESGDAAGFRKYPDRNVFVLGWCGQAAAPGYALQVLADGLGEPGAIAMAQKSLDFLSGSEFYEGGFHTWYDCDQKSWSRHEPLSQGQAMLNFARAIRVGRAAGRPTGRWEAFLKKASEFHAERILKGDWRPRSTDEAFFIAPLCESSRLFGSSACRDAAVKSAEHYAQRHVAMREPYWGGTLDASCEDKEGAYAAMQGFLAAYEQTGEERFLRWAEHACDVVLTYLVAWDIDLPPGRLRNHGFKTRGWTVVSPQNQHIDMYGVVMAPDIYRLGGILGRDDLKRLALVMFRSCGQLIDPYGSQGEQPQHTNYAQRGQVDDVFALRGGYAETWTVFWITAHFLNAAAQFQELGVPIWD
;
A
#
# COMPACT_ATOMS: atom_id res chain seq x y z
N MET A 1 -9.71 -58.75 -18.81
CA MET A 1 -10.58 -57.64 -19.26
C MET A 1 -11.69 -57.44 -18.23
N ARG A 2 -11.43 -56.64 -17.19
CA ARG A 2 -12.41 -56.23 -16.17
C ARG A 2 -12.09 -54.78 -15.81
N ILE A 3 -12.97 -53.87 -16.23
CA ILE A 3 -12.86 -52.44 -16.01
C ILE A 3 -13.27 -52.16 -14.56
N ARG A 4 -12.37 -51.55 -13.78
CA ARG A 4 -12.67 -50.99 -12.44
C ARG A 4 -13.17 -49.57 -12.61
N LEU A 5 -14.39 -49.32 -12.15
CA LEU A 5 -15.00 -48.00 -12.01
C LEU A 5 -14.36 -47.30 -10.79
N ILE A 6 -13.65 -46.20 -11.03
CA ILE A 6 -13.18 -45.29 -9.96
C ILE A 6 -14.29 -44.27 -9.74
N VAL A 7 -14.81 -44.22 -8.51
CA VAL A 7 -15.79 -43.22 -8.07
C VAL A 7 -15.01 -41.98 -7.63
N LEU A 8 -15.04 -40.93 -8.45
CA LEU A 8 -14.59 -39.58 -8.09
C LEU A 8 -15.76 -38.84 -7.43
N PHE A 9 -15.66 -38.55 -6.13
CA PHE A 9 -16.50 -37.54 -5.48
C PHE A 9 -15.74 -36.22 -5.46
N GLY A 10 -16.14 -35.30 -6.34
CA GLY A 10 -15.61 -33.95 -6.44
C GLY A 10 -16.65 -33.05 -7.10
N ALA A 11 -17.77 -32.83 -6.42
CA ALA A 11 -18.78 -31.86 -6.84
C ALA A 11 -18.53 -30.54 -6.12
N THR A 12 -17.66 -29.72 -6.70
CA THR A 12 -17.59 -28.29 -6.38
C THR A 12 -18.86 -27.65 -6.93
N LEU A 13 -19.82 -27.31 -6.06
CA LEU A 13 -20.92 -26.43 -6.44
C LEU A 13 -20.34 -25.03 -6.71
N ALA A 14 -19.92 -24.81 -7.96
CA ALA A 14 -19.73 -23.47 -8.49
C ALA A 14 -21.12 -22.87 -8.69
N VAL A 15 -21.66 -22.23 -7.65
CA VAL A 15 -22.76 -21.28 -7.84
C VAL A 15 -22.19 -20.14 -8.66
N ALA A 16 -22.50 -20.12 -9.95
CA ALA A 16 -22.21 -19.00 -10.84
C ALA A 16 -22.99 -17.79 -10.31
N MET A 17 -22.37 -17.00 -9.45
CA MET A 17 -22.84 -15.66 -9.15
C MET A 17 -22.79 -14.85 -10.45
N PRO A 18 -23.82 -14.05 -10.77
CA PRO A 18 -23.76 -13.18 -11.92
C PRO A 18 -22.52 -12.30 -11.79
N SER A 19 -21.74 -12.19 -12.86
CA SER A 19 -20.63 -11.23 -12.93
C SER A 19 -21.19 -9.88 -12.50
N ARG A 20 -20.78 -9.38 -11.33
CA ARG A 20 -20.88 -7.96 -11.09
C ARG A 20 -19.99 -7.34 -12.15
N GLY A 21 -20.62 -6.79 -13.18
CA GLY A 21 -19.92 -6.07 -14.23
C GLY A 21 -19.00 -5.02 -13.61
N ASP A 22 -18.06 -4.55 -14.42
CA ASP A 22 -17.14 -3.45 -14.11
C ASP A 22 -17.74 -2.49 -13.06
N PRO A 23 -17.08 -2.23 -11.90
CA PRO A 23 -17.56 -1.25 -10.95
C PRO A 23 -17.70 0.16 -11.56
N SER A 24 -17.26 0.40 -12.80
CA SER A 24 -17.57 1.58 -13.61
C SER A 24 -19.02 1.63 -14.15
N GLY A 25 -19.73 0.50 -14.19
CA GLY A 25 -21.07 0.37 -14.76
C GLY A 25 -22.18 0.94 -13.89
N GLY A 26 -22.26 2.27 -13.78
CA GLY A 26 -23.46 2.96 -13.30
C GLY A 26 -23.25 4.20 -12.43
N VAL A 27 -22.03 4.47 -11.94
CA VAL A 27 -21.78 5.66 -11.11
C VAL A 27 -21.36 6.84 -12.00
N PRO A 28 -22.08 7.99 -11.96
CA PRO A 28 -21.74 9.15 -12.77
C PRO A 28 -20.30 9.63 -12.53
N GLY A 29 -19.61 9.96 -13.61
CA GLY A 29 -18.31 10.64 -13.59
C GLY A 29 -18.42 12.10 -13.15
N SER A 30 -17.29 12.68 -12.77
CA SER A 30 -17.21 14.12 -12.46
C SER A 30 -17.53 14.96 -13.69
N ARG A 31 -18.25 16.07 -13.54
CA ARG A 31 -18.60 16.97 -14.64
C ARG A 31 -17.92 18.31 -14.51
N LEU A 32 -17.43 18.85 -15.63
CA LEU A 32 -16.81 20.17 -15.68
C LEU A 32 -17.88 21.26 -15.88
N ARG A 33 -17.82 22.32 -15.08
CA ARG A 33 -18.54 23.56 -15.33
C ARG A 33 -17.57 24.74 -15.31
N VAL A 34 -17.62 25.54 -16.36
CA VAL A 34 -16.94 26.84 -16.39
C VAL A 34 -18.00 27.91 -16.16
N VAL A 35 -17.82 28.71 -15.12
CA VAL A 35 -18.72 29.80 -14.73
C VAL A 35 -18.10 31.12 -15.18
N ALA A 36 -18.84 31.89 -15.98
CA ALA A 36 -18.45 33.24 -16.36
C ALA A 36 -18.92 34.24 -15.30
N ASP A 37 -18.03 35.14 -14.88
CA ASP A 37 -18.28 36.26 -13.98
C ASP A 37 -17.70 37.53 -14.60
N GLY A 38 -18.53 38.27 -15.34
CA GLY A 38 -18.07 39.34 -16.22
C GLY A 38 -17.09 38.81 -17.29
N ASP A 39 -15.91 39.41 -17.39
CA ASP A 39 -14.85 39.02 -18.31
C ASP A 39 -13.91 37.94 -17.74
N ARG A 40 -14.35 37.21 -16.72
CA ARG A 40 -13.53 36.22 -15.99
C ARG A 40 -14.19 34.85 -15.97
N TYR A 41 -13.39 33.80 -15.95
CA TYR A 41 -13.86 32.42 -15.83
C TYR A 41 -13.37 31.74 -14.56
N ARG A 42 -14.29 31.02 -13.90
CA ARG A 42 -14.03 30.12 -12.77
C ARG A 42 -14.34 28.68 -13.18
N VAL A 43 -13.61 27.72 -12.61
CA VAL A 43 -13.81 26.30 -12.89
C VAL A 43 -14.43 25.60 -11.68
N GLU A 44 -15.43 24.77 -11.93
CA GLU A 44 -16.09 23.93 -10.93
C GLU A 44 -16.18 22.48 -11.41
N VAL A 45 -16.08 21.56 -10.46
CA VAL A 45 -16.19 20.12 -10.67
C VAL A 45 -17.40 19.61 -9.89
N LEU A 46 -18.30 18.98 -10.63
CA LEU A 46 -19.62 18.61 -10.14
C LEU A 46 -19.74 17.11 -9.91
N SER A 47 -20.48 16.78 -8.86
CA SER A 47 -21.04 15.45 -8.61
C SER A 47 -22.54 15.61 -8.37
N ASP A 48 -23.38 14.82 -9.03
CA ASP A 48 -24.85 14.88 -8.91
C ASP A 48 -25.42 16.30 -9.09
N GLY A 49 -24.83 17.08 -9.99
CA GLY A 49 -25.23 18.48 -10.26
C GLY A 49 -24.76 19.51 -9.23
N GLN A 50 -24.10 19.08 -8.15
CA GLN A 50 -23.55 19.94 -7.12
C GLN A 50 -22.04 20.18 -7.33
N ALA A 51 -21.59 21.43 -7.27
CA ALA A 51 -20.16 21.75 -7.27
C ALA A 51 -19.54 21.38 -5.92
N LEU A 52 -18.60 20.43 -5.91
CA LEU A 52 -17.89 19.99 -4.71
C LEU A 52 -16.45 20.48 -4.66
N LEU A 53 -15.87 20.78 -5.82
CA LEU A 53 -14.51 21.28 -5.96
C LEU A 53 -14.51 22.44 -6.96
N ALA A 54 -13.72 23.48 -6.71
CA ALA A 54 -13.67 24.64 -7.57
C ALA A 54 -12.31 25.35 -7.53
N SER A 55 -12.00 26.14 -8.55
CA SER A 55 -10.84 27.02 -8.52
C SER A 55 -11.01 28.13 -7.45
N PRO A 56 -9.92 28.58 -6.81
CA PRO A 56 -9.96 29.64 -5.80
C PRO A 56 -10.60 30.94 -6.33
N PRO A 57 -11.32 31.70 -5.48
CA PRO A 57 -11.96 32.94 -5.89
C PRO A 57 -10.96 34.03 -6.31
N GLU A 58 -9.76 34.07 -5.69
CA GLU A 58 -8.73 35.04 -6.01
C GLU A 58 -8.10 34.84 -7.41
N GLY A 59 -8.14 33.61 -7.95
CA GLY A 59 -7.67 33.31 -9.31
C GLY A 59 -7.51 31.83 -9.60
N LEU A 60 -7.74 31.47 -10.87
CA LEU A 60 -7.52 30.10 -11.38
C LEU A 60 -6.04 29.69 -11.30
N TRP A 61 -5.13 30.64 -11.52
CA TRP A 61 -3.69 30.44 -11.40
C TRP A 61 -3.12 31.27 -10.27
N SER A 62 -2.23 30.65 -9.49
CA SER A 62 -1.47 31.32 -8.44
C SER A 62 0.02 30.99 -8.61
N ILE A 63 0.86 32.02 -8.60
CA ILE A 63 2.32 31.90 -8.66
C ILE A 63 2.89 32.70 -7.49
N ALA A 64 3.75 32.07 -6.69
CA ALA A 64 4.57 32.79 -5.72
C ALA A 64 5.75 33.40 -6.46
N ALA A 65 5.96 34.72 -6.30
CA ALA A 65 7.01 35.47 -6.97
C ALA A 65 8.21 35.78 -6.05
N GLY A 66 8.29 35.10 -4.92
CA GLY A 66 9.35 35.27 -3.94
C GLY A 66 9.32 34.17 -2.89
N TRP A 67 10.38 34.09 -2.11
CA TRP A 67 10.51 33.17 -0.97
C TRP A 67 10.97 33.93 0.26
N ARG A 68 10.33 33.66 1.40
CA ARG A 68 10.63 34.30 2.69
C ARG A 68 10.54 33.26 3.80
N ASP A 69 11.50 33.29 4.72
CA ASP A 69 11.60 32.33 5.83
C ASP A 69 11.54 30.86 5.33
N GLY A 70 12.17 30.65 4.18
CA GLY A 70 12.21 29.37 3.49
C GLY A 70 10.92 28.95 2.79
N TRP A 71 9.83 29.72 2.77
CA TRP A 71 8.54 29.32 2.17
C TRP A 71 8.13 30.22 0.99
N PRO A 72 7.29 29.74 0.03
CA PRO A 72 6.69 30.58 -1.00
C PRO A 72 5.96 31.80 -0.43
N ALA A 73 6.29 32.97 -0.96
CA ALA A 73 5.79 34.27 -0.54
C ALA A 73 5.39 35.12 -1.76
N ASP A 74 4.80 36.28 -1.50
CA ASP A 74 4.44 37.26 -2.53
C ASP A 74 3.54 36.65 -3.63
N TRP A 75 2.54 35.87 -3.20
CA TRP A 75 1.58 35.21 -4.07
C TRP A 75 0.84 36.21 -4.96
N LYS A 76 0.78 35.87 -6.25
CA LYS A 76 0.09 36.63 -7.30
C LYS A 76 -0.91 35.71 -7.99
N HIS A 77 -2.07 36.26 -8.30
CA HIS A 77 -3.21 35.50 -8.82
C HIS A 77 -3.64 36.04 -10.18
N ALA A 78 -4.00 35.13 -11.08
CA ALA A 78 -4.52 35.45 -12.40
C ALA A 78 -5.85 34.73 -12.63
N GLN A 79 -6.76 35.45 -13.29
CA GLN A 79 -8.05 34.95 -13.74
C GLN A 79 -7.94 34.51 -15.20
N ALA A 80 -8.75 33.53 -15.59
CA ALA A 80 -8.95 33.22 -17.00
C ALA A 80 -9.75 34.36 -17.66
N SER A 81 -9.21 34.92 -18.72
CA SER A 81 -9.79 36.03 -19.48
C SER A 81 -10.33 35.59 -20.85
N ASP A 82 -9.92 34.42 -21.32
CA ASP A 82 -10.32 33.86 -22.60
C ASP A 82 -10.65 32.38 -22.45
N MET A 83 -11.63 31.92 -23.23
CA MET A 83 -12.08 30.54 -23.27
C MET A 83 -12.32 30.13 -24.72
N GLU A 84 -11.71 29.02 -25.12
CA GLU A 84 -11.97 28.38 -26.41
C GLU A 84 -12.33 26.92 -26.23
N ARG A 85 -13.02 26.36 -27.23
CA ARG A 85 -13.30 24.92 -27.31
C ARG A 85 -12.58 24.33 -28.51
N ALA A 86 -11.85 23.25 -28.30
CA ALA A 86 -11.12 22.54 -29.34
C ALA A 86 -11.40 21.04 -29.23
N GLY A 87 -12.35 20.52 -30.02
CA GLY A 87 -12.83 19.15 -29.89
C GLY A 87 -13.38 18.87 -28.48
N PRO A 88 -12.89 17.82 -27.77
CA PRO A 88 -13.36 17.51 -26.41
C PRO A 88 -12.75 18.42 -25.33
N TRP A 89 -11.89 19.37 -25.70
CA TRP A 89 -11.18 20.22 -24.76
C TRP A 89 -11.88 21.55 -24.55
N THR A 90 -11.98 21.94 -23.27
CA THR A 90 -12.26 23.32 -22.86
C THR A 90 -10.94 23.95 -22.44
N ILE A 91 -10.53 25.03 -23.10
CA ILE A 91 -9.22 25.66 -22.91
C ILE A 91 -9.43 27.06 -22.36
N LEU A 92 -8.81 27.33 -21.21
CA LEU A 92 -8.80 28.64 -20.57
C LEU A 92 -7.43 29.25 -20.69
N LYS A 93 -7.38 30.55 -21.00
CA LYS A 93 -6.14 31.33 -21.14
C LYS A 93 -6.18 32.57 -20.27
N GLY A 94 -5.02 32.98 -19.79
CA GLY A 94 -4.83 34.20 -19.02
C GLY A 94 -3.36 34.58 -18.94
N ARG A 95 -3.09 35.67 -18.22
CA ARG A 95 -1.73 36.17 -18.02
C ARG A 95 -1.56 36.75 -16.62
N LEU A 96 -0.33 36.71 -16.13
CA LEU A 96 0.07 37.34 -14.88
C LEU A 96 1.27 38.27 -15.15
N GLU A 97 1.04 39.57 -15.02
CA GLU A 97 2.06 40.60 -15.23
C GLU A 97 2.88 40.81 -13.95
N LEU A 98 4.21 40.72 -14.05
CA LEU A 98 5.17 41.02 -12.99
C LEU A 98 6.15 42.11 -13.47
N PRO A 99 6.84 42.82 -12.58
CA PRO A 99 7.82 43.85 -13.00
C PRO A 99 8.93 43.31 -13.92
N ALA A 100 9.31 42.04 -13.76
CA ALA A 100 10.38 41.41 -14.53
C ALA A 100 9.92 40.80 -15.88
N GLY A 101 8.60 40.67 -16.11
CA GLY A 101 8.05 39.94 -17.23
C GLY A 101 6.63 39.42 -17.01
N THR A 102 6.14 38.65 -17.97
CA THR A 102 4.76 38.14 -17.97
C THR A 102 4.75 36.62 -17.95
N TRP A 103 3.89 36.02 -17.12
CA TRP A 103 3.53 34.61 -17.26
C TRP A 103 2.32 34.47 -18.17
N GLN A 104 2.46 33.71 -19.26
CA GLN A 104 1.33 33.23 -20.06
C GLN A 104 0.82 31.91 -19.45
N LEU A 105 -0.49 31.83 -19.24
CA LEU A 105 -1.12 30.76 -18.49
C LEU A 105 -2.20 30.09 -19.34
N ARG A 106 -2.23 28.77 -19.31
CA ARG A 106 -3.24 27.98 -20.01
C ARG A 106 -3.59 26.72 -19.25
N ASP A 107 -4.88 26.45 -19.09
CA ASP A 107 -5.39 25.16 -18.67
C ASP A 107 -6.22 24.54 -19.80
N ALA A 108 -5.99 23.28 -20.11
CA ALA A 108 -6.82 22.51 -21.04
C ALA A 108 -7.51 21.36 -20.29
N TYR A 109 -8.83 21.41 -20.23
CA TYR A 109 -9.68 20.47 -19.50
C TYR A 109 -10.41 19.50 -20.43
N ARG A 110 -10.50 18.23 -20.03
CA ARG A 110 -11.30 17.21 -20.71
C ARG A 110 -11.84 16.19 -19.70
N GLU A 111 -13.13 15.88 -19.76
CA GLU A 111 -13.73 14.79 -18.99
C GLU A 111 -13.16 13.43 -19.49
N GLU A 112 -12.64 12.61 -18.59
CA GLU A 112 -11.97 11.32 -18.90
C GLU A 112 -12.32 10.27 -17.84
N GLY A 113 -13.16 9.31 -18.20
CA GLY A 113 -13.68 8.30 -17.28
C GLY A 113 -14.44 8.95 -16.12
N ARG A 114 -13.93 8.78 -14.89
CA ARG A 114 -14.55 9.32 -13.67
C ARG A 114 -14.05 10.71 -13.27
N ALA A 115 -12.97 11.18 -13.87
CA ALA A 115 -12.27 12.40 -13.49
C ALA A 115 -12.20 13.40 -14.66
N ILE A 116 -11.74 14.61 -14.37
CA ILE A 116 -11.48 15.65 -15.37
C ILE A 116 -9.98 15.79 -15.50
N ARG A 117 -9.42 15.42 -16.66
CA ARG A 117 -8.03 15.67 -16.99
C ARG A 117 -7.81 17.17 -17.20
N CYS A 118 -6.73 17.70 -16.63
CA CYS A 118 -6.25 19.05 -16.86
C CYS A 118 -4.77 19.03 -17.23
N VAL A 119 -4.40 19.72 -18.31
CA VAL A 119 -3.01 20.05 -18.63
C VAL A 119 -2.83 21.55 -18.39
N ARG A 120 -2.09 21.90 -17.34
CA ARG A 120 -1.75 23.29 -17.00
C ARG A 120 -0.37 23.63 -17.55
N ARG A 121 -0.29 24.75 -18.26
CA ARG A 121 0.93 25.27 -18.90
C ARG A 121 1.24 26.66 -18.37
N PHE A 122 2.50 26.85 -18.01
CA PHE A 122 3.11 28.11 -17.65
C PHE A 122 4.17 28.45 -18.69
N THR A 123 4.20 29.69 -19.17
CA THR A 123 5.26 30.15 -20.06
C THR A 123 5.75 31.50 -19.58
N TRP A 124 7.06 31.63 -19.32
CA TRP A 124 7.64 32.86 -18.82
C TRP A 124 8.17 33.72 -19.96
N GLU A 125 7.62 34.93 -20.12
CA GLU A 125 8.00 35.94 -21.10
C GLU A 125 8.58 37.16 -20.38
N GLY A 126 9.78 37.00 -19.81
CA GLY A 126 10.49 38.06 -19.11
C GLY A 126 11.75 38.54 -19.82
N LYS A 127 12.26 39.69 -19.38
CA LYS A 127 13.57 40.21 -19.83
C LYS A 127 14.74 39.47 -19.16
N GLY A 128 14.48 38.82 -18.03
CA GLY A 128 15.41 37.97 -17.27
C GLY A 128 14.66 36.83 -16.58
N PRO A 129 15.35 35.96 -15.83
CA PRO A 129 14.73 34.83 -15.15
C PRO A 129 13.63 35.26 -14.15
N SER A 130 12.56 34.48 -14.03
CA SER A 130 11.66 34.53 -12.88
C SER A 130 12.33 33.78 -11.74
N GLU A 131 12.99 34.53 -10.85
CA GLU A 131 13.73 33.98 -9.72
C GLU A 131 12.79 33.60 -8.57
N ARG A 132 13.16 32.54 -7.85
CA ARG A 132 12.47 32.06 -6.63
C ARG A 132 10.96 31.90 -6.83
N ALA A 133 10.55 31.36 -7.97
CA ALA A 133 9.14 31.13 -8.27
C ALA A 133 8.63 29.84 -7.62
N THR A 134 7.32 29.80 -7.31
CA THR A 134 6.60 28.55 -7.05
C THR A 134 5.31 28.53 -7.86
N LEU A 135 5.17 27.49 -8.68
CA LEU A 135 3.98 27.26 -9.48
C LEU A 135 3.00 26.40 -8.69
N SER A 136 1.70 26.60 -8.94
CA SER A 136 0.67 25.86 -8.21
C SER A 136 -0.52 25.41 -9.06
N SER A 137 -1.19 24.36 -8.60
CA SER A 137 -2.57 24.01 -8.94
C SER A 137 -3.34 23.88 -7.65
N ARG A 138 -4.43 24.65 -7.49
CA ARG A 138 -5.16 24.82 -6.23
C ARG A 138 -6.64 24.59 -6.47
N TRP A 139 -7.27 23.76 -5.66
CA TRP A 139 -8.67 23.37 -5.83
C TRP A 139 -9.37 23.28 -4.48
N GLN A 140 -10.41 24.08 -4.31
CA GLN A 140 -11.08 24.28 -3.03
C GLN A 140 -12.39 23.52 -2.94
N ALA A 141 -12.59 22.83 -1.82
CA ALA A 141 -13.85 22.25 -1.41
C ALA A 141 -14.40 23.00 -0.20
N ALA A 142 -15.71 23.20 -0.18
CA ALA A 142 -16.43 23.71 1.00
C ALA A 142 -16.57 22.58 2.05
N ALA A 143 -15.44 22.13 2.55
CA ALA A 143 -15.31 21.00 3.47
C ALA A 143 -14.78 21.49 4.82
N THR A 144 -15.62 21.42 5.83
CA THR A 144 -15.24 21.69 7.23
C THR A 144 -14.72 20.42 7.88
N ARG A 145 -13.51 20.46 8.47
CA ARG A 145 -12.85 19.29 9.09
C ARG A 145 -12.79 18.05 8.18
N PRO A 146 -12.27 18.18 6.95
CA PRO A 146 -12.14 17.06 6.04
C PRO A 146 -11.26 15.96 6.64
N GLN A 147 -11.64 14.71 6.41
CA GLN A 147 -10.76 13.56 6.61
C GLN A 147 -9.93 13.37 5.35
N ALA A 148 -8.61 13.47 5.45
CA ALA A 148 -7.71 13.36 4.31
C ALA A 148 -7.07 11.97 4.23
N LEU A 149 -6.99 11.43 3.01
CA LEU A 149 -6.15 10.29 2.70
C LEU A 149 -5.14 10.65 1.61
N LEU A 150 -3.87 10.47 1.94
CA LEU A 150 -2.70 10.57 1.07
C LEU A 150 -2.04 9.18 1.05
N PRO A 151 -2.14 8.40 -0.04
CA PRO A 151 -1.66 7.03 -0.12
C PRO A 151 -0.23 6.87 0.40
N GLY A 152 -0.02 5.88 1.26
CA GLY A 152 1.26 5.60 1.92
C GLY A 152 1.67 6.59 3.02
N ILE A 153 1.05 7.76 3.14
CA ILE A 153 1.58 8.90 3.93
C ILE A 153 0.63 9.31 5.07
N LEU A 154 -0.66 9.45 4.80
CA LEU A 154 -1.64 9.99 5.74
C LEU A 154 -2.98 9.28 5.60
N TYR A 155 -3.49 8.76 6.70
CA TYR A 155 -4.74 8.02 6.80
C TYR A 155 -5.62 8.66 7.86
N HIS A 156 -6.47 9.61 7.47
CA HIS A 156 -7.42 10.29 8.35
C HIS A 156 -6.76 10.86 9.62
N GLY A 157 -5.58 11.47 9.44
CA GLY A 157 -4.81 12.09 10.52
C GLY A 157 -3.79 11.18 11.21
N ASN A 158 -3.70 9.90 10.83
CA ASN A 158 -2.82 8.92 11.45
C ASN A 158 -2.98 8.83 13.01
N PRO A 159 -4.21 8.69 13.54
CA PRO A 159 -4.47 8.78 14.98
C PRO A 159 -3.71 7.73 15.81
N SER A 160 -3.45 6.54 15.25
CA SER A 160 -2.70 5.48 15.94
C SER A 160 -1.21 5.82 16.04
N GLY A 161 -0.68 6.58 15.08
CA GLY A 161 0.71 7.02 15.06
C GLY A 161 0.98 8.39 15.67
N GLU A 162 -0.05 9.22 15.87
CA GLU A 162 0.08 10.61 16.32
C GLU A 162 0.91 10.73 17.61
N ALA A 163 0.62 9.89 18.61
CA ALA A 163 1.32 9.90 19.90
C ALA A 163 2.83 9.64 19.79
N SER A 164 3.31 9.04 18.69
CA SER A 164 4.75 8.84 18.46
C SER A 164 5.47 10.12 18.06
N SER A 165 4.77 11.13 17.54
CA SER A 165 5.34 12.31 16.87
C SER A 165 6.24 12.00 15.64
N ARG A 166 6.19 10.76 15.13
CA ARG A 166 7.05 10.28 14.03
C ARG A 166 6.36 10.24 12.67
N VAL A 167 5.07 10.55 12.62
CA VAL A 167 4.24 10.45 11.40
C VAL A 167 3.64 11.79 11.02
N PRO A 168 3.26 11.98 9.75
CA PRO A 168 2.34 13.02 9.33
C PRO A 168 1.05 13.03 10.17
N VAL A 169 0.59 14.20 10.60
CA VAL A 169 -0.66 14.40 11.33
C VAL A 169 -1.44 15.53 10.68
N PHE A 170 -2.74 15.34 10.51
CA PHE A 170 -3.66 16.29 9.90
C PHE A 170 -5.07 16.03 10.42
N HIS A 171 -5.65 17.00 11.12
CA HIS A 171 -6.98 16.92 11.73
C HIS A 171 -8.05 17.64 10.90
N GLY A 172 -7.65 18.30 9.81
CA GLY A 172 -8.53 19.15 9.01
C GLY A 172 -8.88 20.47 9.71
N ARG A 173 -8.02 20.95 10.61
CA ARG A 173 -8.22 22.23 11.32
C ARG A 173 -7.67 23.39 10.51
N GLU A 174 -8.25 24.56 10.73
CA GLU A 174 -7.80 25.82 10.13
C GLU A 174 -6.28 26.02 10.30
N GLY A 175 -5.59 26.33 9.21
CA GLY A 175 -4.15 26.55 9.17
C GLY A 175 -3.29 25.29 8.99
N GLU A 176 -3.87 24.08 8.97
CA GLU A 176 -3.09 22.85 8.77
C GLU A 176 -2.67 22.66 7.30
N GLU A 177 -1.47 22.13 7.11
CA GLU A 177 -0.85 21.87 5.81
C GLU A 177 -0.20 20.47 5.83
N ALA A 178 -0.53 19.64 4.84
CA ALA A 178 0.00 18.31 4.63
C ALA A 178 0.37 18.16 3.14
N ILE A 179 1.61 18.49 2.79
CA ILE A 179 2.13 18.61 1.42
C ILE A 179 3.44 17.83 1.30
N PHE A 180 3.48 16.86 0.38
CA PHE A 180 4.58 15.90 0.25
C PHE A 180 5.01 15.73 -1.20
N GLU A 181 6.28 15.41 -1.41
CA GLU A 181 6.86 15.10 -2.74
C GLU A 181 6.10 13.95 -3.43
N GLU A 182 5.80 14.10 -4.73
CA GLU A 182 5.00 13.12 -5.49
C GLU A 182 5.61 11.73 -5.56
N HIS A 183 6.95 11.60 -5.56
CA HIS A 183 7.64 10.31 -5.57
C HIS A 183 7.39 9.47 -4.30
N ARG A 184 6.82 10.06 -3.25
CA ARG A 184 6.42 9.35 -2.02
C ARG A 184 5.05 8.69 -2.12
N TYR A 185 4.27 9.03 -3.14
CA TYR A 185 2.93 8.50 -3.30
C TYR A 185 2.98 7.18 -4.08
N PRO A 186 2.74 6.02 -3.43
CA PRO A 186 2.56 4.77 -4.15
C PRO A 186 1.41 4.87 -5.17
N VAL A 187 0.36 5.62 -4.83
CA VAL A 187 -0.72 6.00 -5.73
C VAL A 187 -0.88 7.54 -5.69
N PRO A 188 -0.56 8.29 -6.76
CA PRO A 188 -0.41 9.75 -6.75
C PRO A 188 -1.76 10.50 -6.75
N PHE A 189 -2.48 10.46 -5.64
CA PHE A 189 -3.64 11.32 -5.38
C PHE A 189 -3.68 11.85 -3.95
N ALA A 190 -4.28 13.02 -3.77
CA ALA A 190 -4.76 13.50 -2.48
C ALA A 190 -6.29 13.47 -2.49
N SER A 191 -6.90 12.90 -1.46
CA SER A 191 -8.35 12.83 -1.34
C SER A 191 -8.83 13.35 0.01
N ILE A 192 -10.03 13.92 0.01
CA ILE A 192 -10.75 14.33 1.21
C ILE A 192 -12.16 13.77 1.21
N GLU A 193 -12.62 13.40 2.40
CA GLU A 193 -13.98 12.98 2.72
C GLU A 193 -14.56 13.93 3.78
N TRP A 194 -15.81 14.37 3.59
CA TRP A 194 -16.51 15.19 4.58
C TRP A 194 -18.02 14.99 4.52
N SER A 195 -18.72 15.43 5.58
CA SER A 195 -20.18 15.48 5.61
C SER A 195 -20.68 16.84 5.15
N HIS A 196 -21.67 16.84 4.26
CA HIS A 196 -22.31 18.04 3.74
C HIS A 196 -23.83 17.83 3.66
N HIS A 197 -24.59 18.59 4.46
CA HIS A 197 -26.04 18.44 4.61
C HIS A 197 -26.48 16.99 4.90
N GLY A 198 -25.73 16.27 5.74
CA GLY A 198 -26.03 14.88 6.11
C GLY A 198 -25.59 13.82 5.09
N ASN A 199 -25.05 14.24 3.93
CA ASN A 199 -24.51 13.32 2.92
C ASN A 199 -22.98 13.32 2.97
N LEU A 200 -22.37 12.15 2.80
CA LEU A 200 -20.92 12.05 2.65
C LEU A 200 -20.52 12.40 1.22
N ARG A 201 -19.48 13.23 1.12
CA ARG A 201 -18.94 13.77 -0.14
C ARG A 201 -17.44 13.60 -0.17
N GLY A 202 -16.92 13.35 -1.35
CA GLY A 202 -15.50 13.23 -1.59
C GLY A 202 -15.02 14.06 -2.76
N ALA A 203 -13.76 14.48 -2.67
CA ALA A 203 -13.04 15.10 -3.75
C ALA A 203 -11.61 14.58 -3.79
N ALA A 204 -11.01 14.51 -4.97
CA ALA A 204 -9.62 14.11 -5.14
C ALA A 204 -8.91 14.91 -6.21
N LEU A 205 -7.63 15.17 -5.96
CA LEU A 205 -6.66 15.71 -6.90
C LEU A 205 -5.65 14.61 -7.18
N HIS A 206 -5.70 14.08 -8.39
CA HIS A 206 -4.74 13.10 -8.86
C HIS A 206 -3.66 13.79 -9.67
N SER A 207 -2.43 13.31 -9.58
CA SER A 207 -1.32 13.86 -10.35
C SER A 207 -0.76 12.84 -11.32
N ASP A 208 -0.30 13.31 -12.49
CA ASP A 208 0.69 12.56 -13.28
C ASP A 208 2.07 12.97 -12.75
N PRO A 209 2.70 12.13 -11.92
CA PRO A 209 3.84 12.55 -11.12
C PRO A 209 5.09 12.80 -11.97
N ALA A 210 5.84 13.84 -11.64
CA ALA A 210 7.07 14.18 -12.37
C ALA A 210 8.06 15.02 -11.54
N PRO A 211 9.37 14.95 -11.85
CA PRO A 211 10.31 15.98 -11.44
C PRO A 211 9.87 17.37 -11.96
N VAL A 212 10.28 18.42 -11.25
CA VAL A 212 9.98 19.80 -11.67
C VAL A 212 11.14 20.33 -12.52
N PRO A 213 10.89 20.83 -13.74
CA PRO A 213 11.93 21.52 -14.50
C PRO A 213 12.35 22.81 -13.82
N CYS A 214 13.63 23.18 -13.93
CA CYS A 214 14.17 24.40 -13.31
C CYS A 214 14.13 24.42 -11.78
N GLY A 215 14.05 23.25 -11.14
CA GLY A 215 14.19 23.10 -9.69
C GLY A 215 15.54 23.62 -9.19
N ASN A 216 15.52 24.32 -8.06
CA ASN A 216 16.75 24.79 -7.41
C ASN A 216 17.47 23.64 -6.68
N LEU A 217 16.71 22.68 -6.14
CA LEU A 217 17.28 21.49 -5.50
C LEU A 217 17.55 20.38 -6.55
N PRO A 218 18.57 19.53 -6.31
CA PRO A 218 18.74 18.34 -7.11
C PRO A 218 17.52 17.42 -6.92
N ASP A 219 17.05 16.82 -8.01
CA ASP A 219 15.96 15.85 -7.97
C ASP A 219 14.71 16.38 -7.24
N GLN A 220 14.37 17.65 -7.51
CA GLN A 220 13.17 18.32 -7.00
C GLN A 220 11.92 17.83 -7.74
N TRP A 221 10.88 17.47 -6.99
CA TRP A 221 9.61 16.99 -7.54
C TRP A 221 8.48 17.96 -7.26
N TRP A 222 7.39 17.82 -8.02
CA TRP A 222 6.15 18.44 -7.63
C TRP A 222 5.74 17.82 -6.28
N SER A 223 5.07 18.60 -5.47
CA SER A 223 4.50 18.15 -4.21
C SER A 223 2.98 18.22 -4.28
N LEU A 224 2.33 17.23 -3.69
CA LEU A 224 0.89 17.03 -3.67
C LEU A 224 0.42 17.02 -2.22
N GLY A 225 -0.76 17.55 -1.96
CA GLY A 225 -1.27 17.57 -0.60
C GLY A 225 -2.62 18.23 -0.41
N VAL A 226 -2.91 18.50 0.86
CA VAL A 226 -4.11 19.20 1.33
C VAL A 226 -3.73 20.28 2.33
N THR A 227 -4.43 21.41 2.26
CA THR A 227 -4.38 22.47 3.29
C THR A 227 -5.80 22.83 3.72
N VAL A 228 -5.94 23.49 4.88
CA VAL A 228 -7.21 24.07 5.32
C VAL A 228 -7.02 25.54 5.63
N GLN A 229 -7.78 26.39 4.92
CA GLN A 229 -7.80 27.83 5.16
C GLN A 229 -9.20 28.39 4.93
N HIS A 230 -9.59 29.38 5.74
CA HIS A 230 -10.89 30.05 5.70
C HIS A 230 -12.06 29.07 5.68
N GLU A 231 -12.01 28.02 6.53
CA GLU A 231 -12.99 26.94 6.60
C GLU A 231 -13.18 26.16 5.27
N ARG A 232 -12.17 26.20 4.39
CA ARG A 232 -12.14 25.45 3.13
C ARG A 232 -10.95 24.52 3.10
N ALA A 233 -11.18 23.31 2.61
CA ALA A 233 -10.10 22.39 2.26
C ALA A 233 -9.60 22.75 0.86
N GLU A 234 -8.28 22.79 0.68
CA GLU A 234 -7.66 22.99 -0.62
C GLU A 234 -6.77 21.81 -0.96
N LEU A 235 -7.10 21.11 -2.05
CA LEU A 235 -6.23 20.12 -2.67
C LEU A 235 -5.22 20.86 -3.54
N THR A 236 -3.93 20.63 -3.30
CA THR A 236 -2.87 21.46 -3.88
C THR A 236 -1.75 20.64 -4.51
N LEU A 237 -1.24 21.16 -5.63
CA LEU A 237 0.04 20.79 -6.22
C LEU A 237 0.95 22.01 -6.18
N LEU A 238 2.17 21.87 -5.67
CA LEU A 238 3.19 22.91 -5.68
C LEU A 238 4.45 22.39 -6.39
N SER A 239 5.24 23.29 -6.96
CA SER A 239 6.43 22.93 -7.74
C SER A 239 7.67 22.61 -6.88
N GLY A 240 7.50 21.98 -5.70
CA GLY A 240 8.61 21.67 -4.78
C GLY A 240 8.26 21.68 -3.29
N PRO A 241 7.71 22.79 -2.74
CA PRO A 241 7.56 22.99 -1.29
C PRO A 241 6.81 21.87 -0.57
N CYS A 242 7.28 21.48 0.62
CA CYS A 242 6.66 20.46 1.46
C CYS A 242 6.38 20.98 2.87
N ALA A 243 5.28 20.53 3.48
CA ALA A 243 4.85 20.91 4.82
C ALA A 243 4.16 19.75 5.52
N SER A 244 4.39 19.61 6.82
CA SER A 244 3.73 18.61 7.66
C SER A 244 3.77 19.04 9.12
N ASN A 245 2.73 18.69 9.89
CA ASN A 245 2.67 18.85 11.35
C ASN A 245 2.97 20.30 11.81
N GLY A 246 2.39 21.29 11.11
CA GLY A 246 2.57 22.71 11.40
C GLY A 246 3.96 23.26 11.07
N LYS A 247 4.80 22.48 10.38
CA LYS A 247 6.14 22.89 9.92
C LYS A 247 6.16 22.95 8.40
N ARG A 248 6.63 24.09 7.91
CA ARG A 248 6.98 24.30 6.50
C ARG A 248 8.44 23.92 6.27
N ASN A 249 8.79 23.55 5.04
CA ASN A 249 10.16 23.18 4.63
C ASN A 249 10.67 21.96 5.35
N VAL A 250 9.85 20.91 5.40
CA VAL A 250 10.24 19.65 6.01
C VAL A 250 9.78 18.46 5.17
N ILE A 251 10.54 17.37 5.22
CA ILE A 251 10.18 16.09 4.60
C ILE A 251 10.36 14.92 5.57
N LYS A 252 9.64 13.83 5.32
CA LYS A 252 9.73 12.56 6.06
C LYS A 252 10.90 11.72 5.55
N ALA A 253 12.14 12.11 5.87
CA ALA A 253 13.35 11.42 5.41
C ALA A 253 13.92 10.40 6.41
N VAL A 254 13.49 10.42 7.67
CA VAL A 254 14.01 9.52 8.71
C VAL A 254 12.88 8.96 9.56
N GLN A 255 13.09 7.79 10.17
CA GLN A 255 12.07 7.15 10.99
C GLN A 255 11.63 8.01 12.18
N SER A 256 12.57 8.73 12.81
CA SER A 256 12.36 9.48 14.06
C SER A 256 11.58 10.78 13.90
N GLY A 257 11.36 11.28 12.67
CA GLY A 257 10.63 12.52 12.45
C GLY A 257 10.88 13.13 11.07
N PHE A 258 10.90 14.46 11.03
CA PHE A 258 11.05 15.25 9.81
C PHE A 258 12.42 15.94 9.76
N VAL A 259 12.95 16.10 8.56
CA VAL A 259 14.20 16.83 8.31
C VAL A 259 13.92 18.12 7.53
N PRO A 260 14.77 19.16 7.65
CA PRO A 260 14.67 20.36 6.83
C PRO A 260 14.70 20.07 5.33
N TYR A 261 13.92 20.82 4.56
CA TYR A 261 13.79 20.77 3.10
C TYR A 261 13.44 22.17 2.57
N GLY A 262 14.41 23.08 2.68
CA GLY A 262 14.27 24.48 2.25
C GLY A 262 14.67 24.68 0.79
N GLU A 263 14.40 25.88 0.27
CA GLU A 263 14.87 26.34 -1.04
C GLU A 263 14.39 25.53 -2.26
N ALA A 264 13.25 24.83 -2.14
CA ALA A 264 12.59 24.13 -3.24
C ALA A 264 11.85 25.09 -4.21
N PHE A 265 12.46 26.22 -4.54
CA PHE A 265 11.95 27.20 -5.51
C PHE A 265 12.42 26.89 -6.92
N LEU A 266 11.91 27.65 -7.90
CA LEU A 266 12.34 27.59 -9.29
C LEU A 266 13.07 28.87 -9.70
N ASN A 267 14.04 28.73 -10.61
CA ASN A 267 14.62 29.85 -11.36
C ASN A 267 14.32 29.63 -12.85
N VAL A 268 13.32 30.33 -13.38
CA VAL A 268 12.77 30.04 -14.70
C VAL A 268 13.27 31.02 -15.74
N ALA A 269 14.06 30.57 -16.71
CA ALA A 269 14.60 31.42 -17.76
C ALA A 269 13.52 31.92 -18.74
N PRO A 270 13.68 33.10 -19.38
CA PRO A 270 12.78 33.55 -20.44
C PRO A 270 12.56 32.51 -21.54
N GLY A 271 11.33 32.39 -22.03
CA GLY A 271 10.93 31.42 -23.05
C GLY A 271 10.70 29.99 -22.52
N THR A 272 10.98 29.74 -21.24
CA THR A 272 10.75 28.40 -20.65
C THR A 272 9.26 28.09 -20.57
N VAL A 273 8.92 26.87 -20.95
CA VAL A 273 7.59 26.29 -20.82
C VAL A 273 7.62 25.20 -19.76
N ILE A 274 6.71 25.29 -18.79
CA ILE A 274 6.52 24.26 -17.76
C ILE A 274 5.08 23.76 -17.86
N GLU A 275 4.90 22.44 -17.92
CA GLU A 275 3.59 21.80 -17.99
C GLU A 275 3.41 20.81 -16.83
N LYS A 276 2.19 20.76 -16.29
CA LYS A 276 1.77 19.79 -15.28
C LYS A 276 0.41 19.20 -15.66
N THR A 277 0.33 17.88 -15.72
CA THR A 277 -0.93 17.16 -15.90
C THR A 277 -1.44 16.68 -14.54
N PHE A 278 -2.72 16.92 -14.28
CA PHE A 278 -3.42 16.47 -13.08
C PHE A 278 -4.90 16.21 -13.41
N TYR A 279 -5.62 15.58 -12.48
CA TYR A 279 -7.01 15.21 -12.69
C TYR A 279 -7.83 15.53 -11.45
N LEU A 280 -9.06 15.98 -11.68
CA LEU A 280 -9.98 16.39 -10.64
C LEU A 280 -11.14 15.42 -10.56
N GLU A 281 -11.48 15.02 -9.35
CA GLU A 281 -12.60 14.13 -9.10
C GLU A 281 -13.49 14.67 -7.98
N ALA A 282 -14.81 14.61 -8.20
CA ALA A 282 -15.84 14.89 -7.20
C ALA A 282 -16.85 13.74 -7.21
N TYR A 283 -17.27 13.28 -6.03
CA TYR A 283 -18.08 12.07 -5.94
C TYR A 283 -18.91 11.97 -4.65
N PRO A 284 -20.03 11.21 -4.68
CA PRO A 284 -20.73 10.82 -3.46
C PRO A 284 -19.98 9.68 -2.77
N ILE A 285 -20.14 9.57 -1.45
CA ILE A 285 -19.57 8.50 -0.64
C ILE A 285 -20.71 7.72 0.02
N ALA A 286 -20.62 6.39 -0.03
CA ALA A 286 -21.67 5.51 0.49
C ALA A 286 -21.56 5.30 2.01
N GLN A 287 -20.34 5.22 2.54
CA GLN A 287 -20.07 4.90 3.94
C GLN A 287 -18.89 5.72 4.46
N GLU A 288 -18.96 6.14 5.72
CA GLU A 288 -17.84 6.77 6.41
C GLU A 288 -16.58 5.90 6.30
N GLY A 289 -15.44 6.50 5.97
CA GLY A 289 -14.17 5.78 5.86
C GLY A 289 -13.92 5.18 4.48
N SER A 290 -14.87 5.28 3.53
CA SER A 290 -14.76 4.68 2.20
C SER A 290 -14.43 5.67 1.07
N GLY A 291 -14.27 6.97 1.37
CA GLY A 291 -14.08 8.02 0.38
C GLY A 291 -12.86 7.82 -0.52
N PHE A 292 -11.79 7.24 0.00
CA PHE A 292 -10.56 6.99 -0.76
C PHE A 292 -10.69 5.88 -1.81
N ARG A 293 -11.69 4.99 -1.70
CA ARG A 293 -11.80 3.80 -2.57
C ARG A 293 -12.02 4.18 -4.02
N ARG A 294 -12.85 5.19 -4.28
CA ARG A 294 -13.09 5.70 -5.64
C ARG A 294 -11.83 6.27 -6.29
N PRO A 295 -11.11 7.25 -5.68
CA PRO A 295 -9.88 7.77 -6.28
C PRO A 295 -8.77 6.71 -6.39
N LEU A 296 -8.67 5.75 -5.47
CA LEU A 296 -7.76 4.61 -5.63
C LEU A 296 -7.97 3.89 -6.97
N TRP A 297 -9.22 3.50 -7.26
CA TRP A 297 -9.53 2.77 -8.49
C TRP A 297 -9.48 3.65 -9.74
N THR A 298 -9.83 4.94 -9.64
CA THR A 298 -9.61 5.91 -10.71
C THR A 298 -8.11 6.02 -11.05
N ALA A 299 -7.23 6.07 -10.05
CA ALA A 299 -5.78 6.15 -10.26
C ALA A 299 -5.21 4.85 -10.85
N ILE A 300 -5.60 3.66 -10.35
CA ILE A 300 -5.16 2.37 -10.90
C ILE A 300 -5.59 2.23 -12.38
N GLN A 301 -6.83 2.61 -12.71
CA GLN A 301 -7.33 2.57 -14.09
C GLN A 301 -6.58 3.56 -15.00
N ARG A 302 -6.13 4.70 -14.49
CA ARG A 302 -5.34 5.65 -15.29
C ARG A 302 -3.89 5.16 -15.48
N LEU A 303 -3.26 4.67 -14.42
CA LEU A 303 -1.84 4.31 -14.43
C LEU A 303 -1.57 2.96 -15.09
N GLN A 304 -2.57 2.07 -15.15
CA GLN A 304 -2.48 0.75 -15.78
C GLN A 304 -1.22 -0.05 -15.36
N PRO A 305 -0.99 -0.30 -14.05
CA PRO A 305 0.23 -0.94 -13.53
C PRO A 305 0.41 -2.43 -13.92
N PHE A 306 -0.38 -2.94 -14.86
CA PHE A 306 -0.58 -4.38 -15.08
C PHE A 306 0.48 -5.06 -15.94
N SER A 307 1.41 -4.30 -16.54
CA SER A 307 2.43 -4.89 -17.42
C SER A 307 3.43 -5.71 -16.61
N LEU A 308 3.69 -6.93 -17.09
CA LEU A 308 4.73 -7.83 -16.58
C LEU A 308 6.05 -7.71 -17.38
N ASP A 309 6.10 -6.81 -18.37
CA ASP A 309 7.25 -6.68 -19.26
C ASP A 309 8.49 -6.23 -18.47
N GLY A 310 9.60 -6.91 -18.73
CA GLY A 310 10.87 -6.68 -18.04
C GLY A 310 10.95 -7.22 -16.61
N LEU A 311 9.93 -7.93 -16.12
CA LEU A 311 9.95 -8.56 -14.79
C LEU A 311 10.34 -10.04 -14.87
N PRO A 312 11.06 -10.59 -13.87
CA PRO A 312 11.38 -12.02 -13.85
C PRO A 312 10.12 -12.89 -13.77
N SER A 313 10.18 -14.08 -14.36
CA SER A 313 9.11 -15.08 -14.35
C SER A 313 8.90 -15.70 -12.96
N PHE A 314 7.77 -16.38 -12.77
CA PHE A 314 7.53 -17.14 -11.54
C PHE A 314 8.62 -18.20 -11.33
N GLU A 315 8.93 -18.98 -12.35
CA GLU A 315 9.90 -20.07 -12.26
C GLU A 315 11.29 -19.56 -11.85
N GLU A 316 11.78 -18.50 -12.50
CA GLU A 316 13.08 -17.90 -12.16
C GLU A 316 13.15 -17.47 -10.69
N ILE A 317 12.10 -16.80 -10.21
CA ILE A 317 11.99 -16.35 -8.81
C ILE A 317 11.97 -17.56 -7.87
N VAL A 318 11.08 -18.52 -8.11
CA VAL A 318 10.87 -19.68 -7.23
C VAL A 318 12.14 -20.51 -7.12
N ARG A 319 12.81 -20.81 -8.25
CA ARG A 319 14.06 -21.55 -8.25
C ARG A 319 15.17 -20.80 -7.52
N ALA A 320 15.29 -19.49 -7.74
CA ALA A 320 16.29 -18.68 -7.04
C ALA A 320 16.05 -18.64 -5.53
N LYS A 321 14.79 -18.43 -5.10
CA LYS A 321 14.41 -18.41 -3.68
C LYS A 321 14.55 -19.77 -3.03
N TYR A 322 14.28 -20.86 -3.73
CA TYR A 322 14.56 -22.21 -3.23
C TYR A 322 16.06 -22.42 -2.98
N ARG A 323 16.93 -22.07 -3.95
CA ARG A 323 18.39 -22.14 -3.74
C ARG A 323 18.82 -21.36 -2.50
N PHE A 324 18.35 -20.12 -2.33
CA PHE A 324 18.67 -19.37 -1.13
C PHE A 324 18.11 -19.99 0.16
N ALA A 325 16.91 -20.56 0.12
CA ALA A 325 16.35 -21.26 1.27
C ALA A 325 17.21 -22.46 1.70
N THR A 326 17.77 -23.22 0.75
CA THR A 326 18.69 -24.33 1.08
C THR A 326 19.96 -23.86 1.79
N SER A 327 20.48 -22.67 1.46
CA SER A 327 21.62 -22.07 2.20
C SER A 327 21.29 -21.72 3.66
N ARG A 328 20.00 -21.57 3.97
CA ARG A 328 19.50 -21.28 5.33
C ARG A 328 19.07 -22.51 6.09
N TRP A 329 19.03 -23.67 5.45
CA TRP A 329 18.80 -24.95 6.11
C TRP A 329 19.85 -25.18 7.19
N PHE A 330 19.40 -25.58 8.37
CA PHE A 330 20.23 -25.94 9.50
C PHE A 330 19.67 -27.19 10.16
N GLU A 331 20.54 -28.15 10.42
CA GLU A 331 20.22 -29.41 11.10
C GLU A 331 21.36 -29.73 12.06
N SER A 332 21.05 -29.85 13.36
CA SER A 332 22.01 -30.23 14.40
C SER A 332 21.30 -30.92 15.57
N GLY A 333 21.62 -32.20 15.79
CA GLY A 333 20.87 -33.05 16.73
C GLY A 333 19.39 -33.11 16.34
N ASP A 334 18.50 -32.79 17.28
CA ASP A 334 17.06 -32.77 17.04
C ASP A 334 16.57 -31.46 16.38
N ALA A 335 17.39 -30.40 16.36
CA ALA A 335 17.00 -29.10 15.83
C ALA A 335 17.14 -29.08 14.31
N ALA A 336 16.03 -28.84 13.61
CA ALA A 336 15.98 -28.71 12.15
C ALA A 336 15.08 -27.55 11.72
N GLY A 337 15.54 -26.72 10.78
CA GLY A 337 14.77 -25.58 10.29
C GLY A 337 15.57 -24.59 9.46
N PHE A 338 14.96 -23.44 9.19
CA PHE A 338 15.54 -22.38 8.36
C PHE A 338 15.95 -21.17 9.21
N ARG A 339 17.23 -20.81 9.15
CA ARG A 339 17.82 -19.72 9.95
C ARG A 339 17.35 -18.35 9.46
N LYS A 340 16.88 -17.51 10.40
CA LYS A 340 16.48 -16.13 10.13
C LYS A 340 17.63 -15.30 9.56
N TYR A 341 18.81 -15.43 10.15
CA TYR A 341 20.02 -14.69 9.81
C TYR A 341 21.06 -15.60 9.16
N PRO A 342 21.97 -15.07 8.33
CA PRO A 342 23.06 -15.86 7.76
C PRO A 342 24.13 -16.25 8.81
N ASP A 343 24.31 -15.40 9.82
CA ASP A 343 25.39 -15.46 10.82
C ASP A 343 24.94 -16.00 12.19
N ARG A 344 23.65 -16.35 12.37
CA ARG A 344 23.10 -16.79 13.67
C ARG A 344 22.21 -18.01 13.51
N ASN A 345 22.36 -18.98 14.40
CA ASN A 345 21.56 -20.19 14.41
C ASN A 345 20.26 -19.97 15.20
N VAL A 346 19.37 -19.16 14.65
CA VAL A 346 18.08 -18.84 15.27
C VAL A 346 16.94 -19.11 14.30
N PHE A 347 15.96 -19.89 14.75
CA PHE A 347 14.68 -20.07 14.06
C PHE A 347 13.66 -19.10 14.64
N VAL A 348 12.90 -18.45 13.75
CA VAL A 348 11.85 -17.51 14.16
C VAL A 348 10.57 -17.85 13.42
N LEU A 349 9.52 -18.10 14.19
CA LEU A 349 8.16 -18.32 13.74
C LEU A 349 7.48 -16.97 13.49
N GLY A 350 6.80 -16.82 12.36
CA GLY A 350 6.16 -15.56 11.96
C GLY A 350 7.13 -14.39 11.76
N TRP A 351 6.57 -13.20 11.55
CA TRP A 351 7.27 -11.93 11.34
C TRP A 351 8.46 -12.04 10.38
N CYS A 352 9.58 -11.38 10.66
CA CYS A 352 10.80 -11.44 9.86
C CYS A 352 11.51 -12.81 9.85
N GLY A 353 10.96 -13.83 10.52
CA GLY A 353 11.50 -15.17 10.62
C GLY A 353 10.96 -16.14 9.59
N GLN A 354 9.64 -16.39 9.65
CA GLN A 354 8.91 -17.32 8.76
C GLN A 354 9.48 -18.76 8.67
N ALA A 355 10.16 -19.26 9.71
CA ALA A 355 10.78 -20.60 9.67
C ALA A 355 9.80 -21.74 9.41
N ALA A 356 8.51 -21.59 9.76
CA ALA A 356 7.47 -22.58 9.50
C ALA A 356 6.87 -22.52 8.07
N ALA A 357 7.02 -21.40 7.35
CA ALA A 357 6.39 -21.23 6.03
C ALA A 357 6.88 -22.22 4.96
N PRO A 358 8.18 -22.58 4.88
CA PRO A 358 8.65 -23.63 3.98
C PRO A 358 7.99 -25.00 4.21
N GLY A 359 7.51 -25.26 5.43
CA GLY A 359 6.82 -26.50 5.78
C GLY A 359 5.55 -26.73 4.95
N TYR A 360 4.83 -25.67 4.60
CA TYR A 360 3.73 -25.73 3.62
C TYR A 360 4.26 -25.59 2.19
N ALA A 361 5.07 -24.56 1.92
CA ALA A 361 5.44 -24.19 0.57
C ALA A 361 6.19 -25.31 -0.19
N LEU A 362 7.14 -25.96 0.46
CA LEU A 362 7.94 -27.02 -0.15
C LEU A 362 7.12 -28.29 -0.41
N GLN A 363 6.04 -28.53 0.35
CA GLN A 363 5.13 -29.64 0.06
C GLN A 363 4.36 -29.47 -1.26
N VAL A 364 4.05 -28.22 -1.62
CA VAL A 364 3.30 -27.87 -2.84
C VAL A 364 4.24 -27.74 -4.04
N LEU A 365 5.43 -27.16 -3.83
CA LEU A 365 6.36 -26.82 -4.91
C LEU A 365 7.33 -27.96 -5.28
N ALA A 366 7.45 -29.03 -4.47
CA ALA A 366 8.48 -30.05 -4.64
C ALA A 366 8.55 -30.65 -6.06
N ASP A 367 7.39 -30.97 -6.64
CA ASP A 367 7.32 -31.63 -7.95
C ASP A 367 7.86 -30.71 -9.06
N GLY A 368 7.46 -29.43 -9.08
CA GLY A 368 7.96 -28.46 -10.07
C GLY A 368 9.41 -28.03 -9.83
N LEU A 369 9.87 -28.06 -8.58
CA LEU A 369 11.29 -27.86 -8.26
C LEU A 369 12.14 -29.02 -8.78
N GLY A 370 11.61 -30.25 -8.83
CA GLY A 370 12.36 -31.46 -9.18
C GLY A 370 13.34 -31.89 -8.07
N GLU A 371 13.06 -31.52 -6.82
CA GLU A 371 14.00 -31.60 -5.69
C GLU A 371 13.42 -32.45 -4.55
N PRO A 372 13.64 -33.77 -4.51
CA PRO A 372 13.03 -34.65 -3.50
C PRO A 372 13.40 -34.29 -2.06
N GLY A 373 14.57 -33.68 -1.85
CA GLY A 373 15.01 -33.20 -0.53
C GLY A 373 14.12 -32.11 0.08
N ALA A 374 13.34 -31.40 -0.75
CA ALA A 374 12.44 -30.34 -0.30
C ALA A 374 11.37 -30.86 0.69
N ILE A 375 10.81 -32.04 0.42
CA ILE A 375 9.81 -32.67 1.31
C ILE A 375 10.43 -33.08 2.64
N ALA A 376 11.65 -33.62 2.63
CA ALA A 376 12.35 -34.01 3.85
C ALA A 376 12.66 -32.80 4.74
N MET A 377 13.10 -31.67 4.15
CA MET A 377 13.31 -30.42 4.88
C MET A 377 12.00 -29.89 5.49
N ALA A 378 10.91 -29.91 4.71
CA ALA A 378 9.59 -29.50 5.19
C ALA A 378 9.13 -30.32 6.40
N GLN A 379 9.26 -31.65 6.32
CA GLN A 379 8.87 -32.57 7.38
C GLN A 379 9.68 -32.34 8.65
N LYS A 380 11.02 -32.39 8.56
CA LYS A 380 11.92 -32.22 9.71
C LYS A 380 11.73 -30.86 10.38
N SER A 381 11.57 -29.80 9.58
CA SER A 381 11.39 -28.45 10.11
C SER A 381 10.11 -28.33 10.93
N LEU A 382 8.97 -28.79 10.41
CA LEU A 382 7.71 -28.68 11.16
C LEU A 382 7.65 -29.65 12.33
N ASP A 383 8.26 -30.83 12.22
CA ASP A 383 8.38 -31.77 13.35
C ASP A 383 9.11 -31.12 14.52
N PHE A 384 10.22 -30.43 14.25
CA PHE A 384 10.94 -29.69 15.28
C PHE A 384 10.15 -28.48 15.79
N LEU A 385 9.67 -27.62 14.89
CA LEU A 385 9.00 -26.37 15.27
C LEU A 385 7.66 -26.59 15.99
N SER A 386 7.00 -27.74 15.78
CA SER A 386 5.79 -28.14 16.53
C SER A 386 6.07 -28.42 18.02
N GLY A 387 7.34 -28.51 18.40
CA GLY A 387 7.80 -28.57 19.79
C GLY A 387 7.98 -27.21 20.48
N SER A 388 7.50 -26.11 19.88
CA SER A 388 7.54 -24.79 20.51
C SER A 388 6.91 -24.80 21.91
N GLU A 389 7.67 -24.27 22.88
CA GLU A 389 7.25 -24.22 24.28
C GLU A 389 6.11 -23.23 24.50
N PHE A 390 5.13 -23.64 25.31
CA PHE A 390 4.00 -22.81 25.69
C PHE A 390 4.30 -22.02 26.97
N TYR A 391 3.80 -20.80 27.02
CA TYR A 391 3.81 -19.91 28.19
C TYR A 391 2.39 -19.39 28.45
N GLU A 392 2.20 -18.54 29.45
CA GLU A 392 0.87 -18.04 29.85
C GLU A 392 0.10 -17.32 28.72
N GLY A 393 0.80 -16.78 27.72
CA GLY A 393 0.20 -16.04 26.61
C GLY A 393 0.15 -16.79 25.27
N GLY A 394 0.46 -18.09 25.23
CA GLY A 394 0.45 -18.90 24.01
C GLY A 394 1.74 -19.70 23.87
N PHE A 395 2.46 -19.54 22.75
CA PHE A 395 3.72 -20.24 22.49
C PHE A 395 4.87 -19.31 22.07
N HIS A 396 6.09 -19.78 22.30
CA HIS A 396 7.30 -19.04 22.00
C HIS A 396 7.61 -19.01 20.50
N THR A 397 8.06 -17.86 20.01
CA THR A 397 8.23 -17.60 18.58
C THR A 397 9.67 -17.70 18.11
N TRP A 398 10.65 -17.75 19.02
CA TRP A 398 12.07 -17.83 18.69
C TRP A 398 12.68 -19.07 19.34
N TYR A 399 13.53 -19.78 18.59
CA TYR A 399 14.37 -20.84 19.09
C TYR A 399 15.83 -20.51 18.80
N ASP A 400 16.65 -20.45 19.84
CA ASP A 400 18.10 -20.32 19.72
C ASP A 400 18.72 -21.72 19.69
N CYS A 401 19.33 -22.09 18.57
CA CYS A 401 19.86 -23.44 18.37
C CYS A 401 21.12 -23.72 19.22
N ASP A 402 21.87 -22.67 19.58
CA ASP A 402 23.11 -22.82 20.35
C ASP A 402 22.77 -22.95 21.84
N GLN A 403 21.82 -22.15 22.34
CA GLN A 403 21.32 -22.21 23.72
C GLN A 403 20.27 -23.30 23.94
N LYS A 404 19.69 -23.85 22.87
CA LYS A 404 18.60 -24.84 22.89
C LYS A 404 17.40 -24.38 23.73
N SER A 405 17.01 -23.12 23.55
CA SER A 405 15.96 -22.49 24.34
C SER A 405 14.94 -21.77 23.47
N TRP A 406 13.68 -21.83 23.90
CA TRP A 406 12.59 -21.06 23.32
C TRP A 406 12.44 -19.72 24.02
N SER A 407 12.16 -18.67 23.26
CA SER A 407 11.97 -17.31 23.78
C SER A 407 11.07 -16.47 22.88
N ARG A 408 10.80 -15.23 23.31
CA ARG A 408 9.93 -14.25 22.60
C ARG A 408 8.50 -14.76 22.38
N HIS A 409 7.57 -13.88 22.05
CA HIS A 409 6.15 -14.21 22.12
C HIS A 409 5.22 -13.24 21.40
N GLU A 410 5.65 -12.65 20.29
CA GLU A 410 4.85 -11.66 19.58
C GLU A 410 3.52 -12.27 19.08
N PRO A 411 2.34 -11.73 19.44
CA PRO A 411 1.05 -12.34 19.10
C PRO A 411 0.82 -12.56 17.61
N LEU A 412 1.14 -11.56 16.77
CA LEU A 412 1.00 -11.73 15.31
C LEU A 412 1.89 -12.84 14.76
N SER A 413 3.07 -13.05 15.34
CA SER A 413 3.98 -14.11 14.92
C SER A 413 3.39 -15.48 15.23
N GLN A 414 2.68 -15.61 16.36
CA GLN A 414 1.94 -16.82 16.72
C GLN A 414 0.81 -17.08 15.72
N GLY A 415 0.00 -16.07 15.37
CA GLY A 415 -1.07 -16.20 14.36
C GLY A 415 -0.55 -16.62 12.99
N GLN A 416 0.50 -15.98 12.49
CA GLN A 416 1.14 -16.34 11.21
C GLN A 416 1.72 -17.75 11.23
N ALA A 417 2.35 -18.17 12.34
CA ALA A 417 2.88 -19.52 12.47
C ALA A 417 1.76 -20.57 12.48
N MET A 418 0.67 -20.33 13.22
CA MET A 418 -0.51 -21.19 13.21
C MET A 418 -1.06 -21.37 11.78
N LEU A 419 -1.12 -20.31 10.98
CA LEU A 419 -1.60 -20.39 9.60
C LEU A 419 -0.68 -21.23 8.71
N ASN A 420 0.64 -21.11 8.88
CA ASN A 420 1.62 -21.95 8.18
C ASN A 420 1.43 -23.43 8.55
N PHE A 421 1.23 -23.76 9.83
CA PHE A 421 0.94 -25.12 10.26
C PHE A 421 -0.39 -25.64 9.70
N ALA A 422 -1.45 -24.83 9.73
CA ALA A 422 -2.76 -25.23 9.23
C ALA A 422 -2.72 -25.59 7.74
N ARG A 423 -2.06 -24.76 6.92
CA ARG A 423 -1.86 -25.02 5.48
C ARG A 423 -1.00 -26.28 5.26
N ALA A 424 0.08 -26.45 6.02
CA ALA A 424 0.95 -27.62 5.92
C ALA A 424 0.24 -28.92 6.31
N ILE A 425 -0.62 -28.90 7.32
CA ILE A 425 -1.46 -30.04 7.74
C ILE A 425 -2.46 -30.40 6.63
N ARG A 426 -3.15 -29.40 6.05
CA ARG A 426 -4.10 -29.62 4.97
C ARG A 426 -3.45 -30.35 3.78
N VAL A 427 -2.32 -29.83 3.30
CA VAL A 427 -1.58 -30.44 2.18
C VAL A 427 -0.97 -31.79 2.58
N GLY A 428 -0.43 -31.89 3.79
CA GLY A 428 0.16 -33.13 4.31
C GLY A 428 -0.85 -34.27 4.41
N ARG A 429 -2.04 -34.01 4.97
CA ARG A 429 -3.14 -34.98 5.04
C ARG A 429 -3.56 -35.46 3.65
N ALA A 430 -3.73 -34.54 2.70
CA ALA A 430 -4.12 -34.88 1.33
C ALA A 430 -3.09 -35.79 0.63
N ALA A 431 -1.81 -35.66 0.99
CA ALA A 431 -0.72 -36.46 0.45
C ALA A 431 -0.34 -37.68 1.33
N GLY A 432 -1.08 -37.97 2.40
CA GLY A 432 -0.79 -39.09 3.30
C GLY A 432 0.51 -38.95 4.12
N ARG A 433 0.98 -37.72 4.35
CA ARG A 433 2.20 -37.43 5.12
C ARG A 433 1.93 -37.47 6.63
N PRO A 434 2.94 -37.76 7.47
CA PRO A 434 2.77 -37.80 8.91
C PRO A 434 2.64 -36.38 9.50
N THR A 435 1.41 -35.96 9.80
CA THR A 435 1.07 -34.63 10.32
C THR A 435 0.77 -34.59 11.82
N GLY A 436 0.76 -35.74 12.51
CA GLY A 436 0.21 -35.88 13.87
C GLY A 436 0.81 -34.92 14.91
N ARG A 437 2.13 -34.67 14.86
CA ARG A 437 2.81 -33.70 15.74
C ARG A 437 2.32 -32.26 15.50
N TRP A 438 2.20 -31.89 14.23
CA TRP A 438 1.78 -30.57 13.80
C TRP A 438 0.33 -30.30 14.20
N GLU A 439 -0.52 -31.33 14.04
CA GLU A 439 -1.92 -31.27 14.45
C GLU A 439 -2.09 -31.10 15.96
N ALA A 440 -1.31 -31.84 16.76
CA ALA A 440 -1.33 -31.70 18.21
C ALA A 440 -0.92 -30.28 18.65
N PHE A 441 0.14 -29.74 18.03
CA PHE A 441 0.58 -28.36 18.26
C PHE A 441 -0.50 -27.33 17.88
N LEU A 442 -0.99 -27.39 16.64
CA LEU A 442 -1.97 -26.42 16.13
C LEU A 442 -3.27 -26.48 16.93
N LYS A 443 -3.74 -27.68 17.29
CA LYS A 443 -4.95 -27.84 18.11
C LYS A 443 -4.79 -27.15 19.45
N LYS A 444 -3.69 -27.40 20.16
CA LYS A 444 -3.39 -26.75 21.45
C LYS A 444 -3.31 -25.22 21.32
N ALA A 445 -2.59 -24.71 20.31
CA ALA A 445 -2.48 -23.27 20.07
C ALA A 445 -3.84 -22.62 19.74
N SER A 446 -4.65 -23.30 18.92
CA SER A 446 -5.97 -22.81 18.50
C SER A 446 -6.96 -22.80 19.66
N GLU A 447 -6.99 -23.85 20.48
CA GLU A 447 -7.83 -23.92 21.68
C GLU A 447 -7.46 -22.81 22.66
N PHE A 448 -6.16 -22.59 22.91
CA PHE A 448 -5.67 -21.53 23.78
C PHE A 448 -6.11 -20.13 23.29
N HIS A 449 -5.86 -19.80 22.02
CA HIS A 449 -6.22 -18.46 21.51
C HIS A 449 -7.73 -18.29 21.33
N ALA A 450 -8.46 -19.35 21.00
CA ALA A 450 -9.91 -19.30 20.96
C ALA A 450 -10.50 -18.98 22.34
N GLU A 451 -10.05 -19.68 23.39
CA GLU A 451 -10.47 -19.39 24.76
C GLU A 451 -10.15 -17.94 25.15
N ARG A 452 -8.92 -17.48 24.89
CA ARG A 452 -8.48 -16.10 25.17
C ARG A 452 -9.37 -15.06 24.46
N ILE A 453 -9.63 -15.24 23.17
CA ILE A 453 -10.42 -14.30 22.36
C ILE A 453 -11.89 -14.31 22.80
N LEU A 454 -12.43 -15.46 23.23
CA LEU A 454 -13.83 -15.58 23.65
C LEU A 454 -14.13 -14.89 24.98
N LYS A 455 -13.14 -14.63 25.84
CA LYS A 455 -13.33 -13.88 27.10
C LYS A 455 -13.90 -12.47 26.85
N GLY A 456 -14.78 -12.01 27.74
CA GLY A 456 -15.49 -10.73 27.57
C GLY A 456 -14.58 -9.49 27.63
N ASP A 457 -13.45 -9.62 28.32
CA ASP A 457 -12.40 -8.62 28.52
C ASP A 457 -11.30 -8.64 27.44
N TRP A 458 -11.41 -9.50 26.41
CA TRP A 458 -10.48 -9.47 25.28
C TRP A 458 -10.55 -8.10 24.57
N ARG A 459 -9.43 -7.37 24.60
CA ARG A 459 -9.25 -6.03 24.04
C ARG A 459 -7.85 -5.95 23.38
N PRO A 460 -7.70 -6.37 22.11
CA PRO A 460 -6.41 -6.35 21.45
C PRO A 460 -5.91 -4.91 21.30
N ARG A 461 -4.59 -4.71 21.43
CA ARG A 461 -3.99 -3.37 21.37
C ARG A 461 -4.13 -2.74 19.99
N SER A 462 -3.85 -3.50 18.94
CA SER A 462 -3.87 -3.05 17.55
C SER A 462 -4.49 -4.12 16.65
N THR A 463 -4.33 -3.99 15.34
CA THR A 463 -4.79 -4.97 14.35
C THR A 463 -3.91 -6.23 14.30
N ASP A 464 -2.82 -6.28 15.06
CA ASP A 464 -1.85 -7.39 15.06
C ASP A 464 -2.47 -8.76 15.37
N GLU A 465 -3.42 -8.83 16.31
CA GLU A 465 -4.11 -10.08 16.65
C GLU A 465 -5.16 -10.51 15.60
N ALA A 466 -5.43 -9.71 14.55
CA ALA A 466 -6.28 -10.16 13.44
C ALA A 466 -5.69 -11.35 12.67
N PHE A 467 -4.36 -11.54 12.75
CA PHE A 467 -3.67 -12.72 12.21
C PHE A 467 -4.12 -14.05 12.85
N PHE A 468 -4.88 -14.03 13.95
CA PHE A 468 -5.50 -15.25 14.49
C PHE A 468 -6.78 -15.67 13.77
N ILE A 469 -7.46 -14.79 13.02
CA ILE A 469 -8.76 -15.11 12.42
C ILE A 469 -8.65 -16.24 11.40
N ALA A 470 -7.72 -16.12 10.43
CA ALA A 470 -7.53 -17.12 9.39
C ALA A 470 -7.12 -18.51 9.92
N PRO A 471 -6.10 -18.65 10.79
CA PRO A 471 -5.76 -19.96 11.35
C PRO A 471 -6.86 -20.54 12.24
N LEU A 472 -7.67 -19.73 12.94
CA LEU A 472 -8.81 -20.24 13.69
C LEU A 472 -9.92 -20.77 12.76
N CYS A 473 -10.16 -20.13 11.61
CA CYS A 473 -11.07 -20.65 10.58
C CYS A 473 -10.55 -21.99 10.01
N GLU A 474 -9.25 -22.08 9.70
CA GLU A 474 -8.63 -23.33 9.23
C GLU A 474 -8.69 -24.43 10.30
N SER A 475 -8.38 -24.12 11.56
CA SER A 475 -8.46 -25.07 12.67
C SER A 475 -9.89 -25.56 12.92
N SER A 476 -10.90 -24.69 12.75
CA SER A 476 -12.30 -25.11 12.80
C SER A 476 -12.62 -26.14 11.71
N ARG A 477 -12.15 -25.93 10.48
CA ARG A 477 -12.30 -26.90 9.37
C ARG A 477 -11.53 -28.19 9.60
N LEU A 478 -10.29 -28.10 10.09
CA LEU A 478 -9.42 -29.27 10.28
C LEU A 478 -9.85 -30.17 11.44
N PHE A 479 -10.45 -29.60 12.50
CA PHE A 479 -10.71 -30.28 13.77
C PHE A 479 -12.18 -30.23 14.22
N GLY A 480 -13.06 -29.56 13.50
CA GLY A 480 -14.48 -29.43 13.87
C GLY A 480 -14.74 -28.57 15.10
N SER A 481 -13.83 -27.65 15.46
CA SER A 481 -13.94 -26.85 16.68
C SER A 481 -14.89 -25.66 16.49
N SER A 482 -16.03 -25.66 17.20
CA SER A 482 -16.95 -24.53 17.24
C SER A 482 -16.35 -23.32 17.95
N ALA A 483 -15.60 -23.53 19.04
CA ALA A 483 -14.93 -22.45 19.76
C ALA A 483 -13.95 -21.67 18.87
N CYS A 484 -13.20 -22.35 17.99
CA CYS A 484 -12.34 -21.67 17.00
C CYS A 484 -13.15 -20.83 16.01
N ARG A 485 -14.27 -21.36 15.51
CA ARG A 485 -15.18 -20.61 14.62
C ARG A 485 -15.73 -19.38 15.30
N ASP A 486 -16.24 -19.53 16.53
CA ASP A 486 -16.87 -18.43 17.27
C ASP A 486 -15.84 -17.35 17.63
N ALA A 487 -14.62 -17.74 18.00
CA ALA A 487 -13.51 -16.83 18.24
C ALA A 487 -13.12 -16.05 16.97
N ALA A 488 -13.03 -16.73 15.82
CA ALA A 488 -12.73 -16.10 14.54
C ALA A 488 -13.80 -15.08 14.15
N VAL A 489 -15.09 -15.42 14.28
CA VAL A 489 -16.22 -14.51 14.01
C VAL A 489 -16.18 -13.31 14.95
N LYS A 490 -16.03 -13.53 16.27
CA LYS A 490 -15.94 -12.45 17.26
C LYS A 490 -14.79 -11.49 16.95
N SER A 491 -13.62 -12.03 16.58
CA SER A 491 -12.44 -11.24 16.23
C SER A 491 -12.67 -10.43 14.94
N ALA A 492 -13.22 -11.05 13.90
CA ALA A 492 -13.57 -10.35 12.67
C ALA A 492 -14.58 -9.20 12.89
N GLU A 493 -15.63 -9.44 13.69
CA GLU A 493 -16.60 -8.40 14.03
C GLU A 493 -15.97 -7.25 14.83
N HIS A 494 -15.09 -7.56 15.79
CA HIS A 494 -14.35 -6.55 16.55
C HIS A 494 -13.55 -5.62 15.64
N TYR A 495 -12.74 -6.21 14.74
CA TYR A 495 -11.88 -5.41 13.85
C TYR A 495 -12.66 -4.65 12.79
N ALA A 496 -13.79 -5.18 12.32
CA ALA A 496 -14.67 -4.45 11.42
C ALA A 496 -15.28 -3.21 12.09
N GLN A 497 -15.80 -3.36 13.32
CA GLN A 497 -16.36 -2.27 14.10
C GLN A 497 -15.32 -1.18 14.42
N ARG A 498 -14.07 -1.59 14.65
CA ARG A 498 -12.97 -0.69 14.99
C ARG A 498 -12.44 0.10 13.79
N HIS A 499 -12.24 -0.55 12.64
CA HIS A 499 -11.39 -0.01 11.58
C HIS A 499 -12.11 0.39 10.28
N VAL A 500 -13.28 -0.19 9.95
CA VAL A 500 -13.92 0.06 8.63
C VAL A 500 -14.36 1.52 8.47
N ALA A 501 -14.73 2.20 9.55
CA ALA A 501 -15.05 3.64 9.52
C ALA A 501 -13.78 4.54 9.41
N MET A 502 -12.57 3.96 9.44
CA MET A 502 -11.29 4.67 9.38
C MET A 502 -11.09 5.75 10.46
N ARG A 503 -11.90 5.74 11.54
CA ARG A 503 -11.68 6.57 12.74
C ARG A 503 -10.43 6.15 13.51
N GLU A 504 -10.14 4.86 13.45
CA GLU A 504 -8.87 4.27 13.82
C GLU A 504 -8.47 3.36 12.65
N PRO A 505 -7.68 3.84 11.67
CA PRO A 505 -7.27 3.01 10.55
C PRO A 505 -6.45 1.80 11.01
N TYR A 506 -6.34 0.79 10.16
CA TYR A 506 -5.62 -0.45 10.49
C TYR A 506 -4.14 -0.19 10.80
N TRP A 507 -3.60 -0.80 11.86
CA TRP A 507 -2.26 -0.49 12.35
C TRP A 507 -1.66 -1.59 13.22
N GLY A 508 -0.34 -1.51 13.44
CA GLY A 508 0.40 -2.36 14.35
C GLY A 508 0.77 -3.72 13.78
N GLY A 509 0.58 -3.92 12.47
CA GLY A 509 1.12 -5.10 11.78
C GLY A 509 2.63 -4.99 11.64
N THR A 510 3.18 -3.78 11.48
CA THR A 510 4.63 -3.53 11.42
C THR A 510 5.24 -3.33 12.81
N LEU A 511 5.85 -4.36 13.40
CA LEU A 511 6.33 -4.35 14.79
C LEU A 511 7.38 -3.28 15.14
N ASP A 512 8.13 -2.79 14.17
CA ASP A 512 9.12 -1.71 14.34
C ASP A 512 8.55 -0.32 14.00
N ALA A 513 7.25 -0.24 13.69
CA ALA A 513 6.49 0.99 13.54
C ALA A 513 5.40 1.08 14.61
N SER A 514 4.96 2.30 14.89
CA SER A 514 3.85 2.55 15.81
C SER A 514 2.90 3.52 15.14
N CYS A 515 2.31 3.08 14.03
CA CYS A 515 1.37 3.84 13.21
C CYS A 515 0.56 2.92 12.30
N GLU A 516 -0.36 3.51 11.55
CA GLU A 516 -1.09 2.90 10.45
C GLU A 516 -0.14 2.19 9.50
N ASP A 517 -0.47 0.98 9.08
CA ASP A 517 0.42 0.23 8.20
C ASP A 517 -0.34 -0.76 7.32
N LYS A 518 0.31 -1.15 6.22
CA LYS A 518 -0.23 -2.10 5.25
C LYS A 518 -0.48 -3.49 5.87
N GLU A 519 0.28 -3.85 6.90
CA GLU A 519 0.31 -5.21 7.43
C GLU A 519 -0.84 -5.46 8.41
N GLY A 520 -1.24 -4.45 9.17
CA GLY A 520 -2.47 -4.43 9.95
C GLY A 520 -3.69 -4.45 9.03
N ALA A 521 -3.68 -3.65 7.95
CA ALA A 521 -4.75 -3.71 6.95
C ALA A 521 -4.83 -5.11 6.31
N TYR A 522 -3.69 -5.72 6.02
CA TYR A 522 -3.62 -7.08 5.49
C TYR A 522 -4.07 -8.14 6.51
N ALA A 523 -3.71 -8.02 7.79
CA ALA A 523 -4.16 -8.94 8.83
C ALA A 523 -5.69 -8.99 8.91
N ALA A 524 -6.32 -7.81 8.84
CA ALA A 524 -7.78 -7.70 8.78
C ALA A 524 -8.34 -8.24 7.45
N MET A 525 -7.75 -7.90 6.30
CA MET A 525 -8.16 -8.41 4.99
C MET A 525 -8.16 -9.94 4.94
N GLN A 526 -7.04 -10.57 5.33
CA GLN A 526 -6.88 -12.01 5.36
C GLN A 526 -7.89 -12.66 6.32
N GLY A 527 -8.08 -12.06 7.50
CA GLY A 527 -9.05 -12.53 8.48
C GLY A 527 -10.49 -12.46 7.98
N PHE A 528 -10.90 -11.33 7.42
CA PHE A 528 -12.25 -11.15 6.88
C PHE A 528 -12.52 -12.08 5.69
N LEU A 529 -11.54 -12.27 4.81
CA LEU A 529 -11.66 -13.21 3.71
C LEU A 529 -11.87 -14.65 4.22
N ALA A 530 -11.07 -15.08 5.20
CA ALA A 530 -11.21 -16.40 5.80
C ALA A 530 -12.56 -16.57 6.53
N ALA A 531 -13.04 -15.52 7.22
CA ALA A 531 -14.35 -15.53 7.87
C ALA A 531 -15.50 -15.62 6.86
N TYR A 532 -15.39 -14.94 5.71
CA TYR A 532 -16.35 -15.09 4.61
C TYR A 532 -16.37 -16.53 4.09
N GLU A 533 -15.21 -17.13 3.80
CA GLU A 533 -15.13 -18.51 3.31
C GLU A 533 -15.67 -19.53 4.34
N GLN A 534 -15.54 -19.23 5.63
CA GLN A 534 -16.04 -20.08 6.72
C GLN A 534 -17.56 -19.98 6.93
N THR A 535 -18.17 -18.84 6.62
CA THR A 535 -19.57 -18.53 6.99
C THR A 535 -20.51 -18.31 5.82
N GLY A 536 -20.00 -17.89 4.67
CA GLY A 536 -20.77 -17.42 3.51
C GLY A 536 -21.41 -16.04 3.72
N GLU A 537 -21.13 -15.34 4.82
CA GLU A 537 -21.79 -14.07 5.12
C GLU A 537 -21.15 -12.88 4.38
N GLU A 538 -21.92 -12.27 3.48
CA GLU A 538 -21.50 -11.13 2.63
C GLU A 538 -20.89 -9.93 3.37
N ARG A 539 -21.19 -9.75 4.67
CA ARG A 539 -20.59 -8.67 5.46
C ARG A 539 -19.08 -8.80 5.58
N PHE A 540 -18.57 -10.02 5.75
CA PHE A 540 -17.13 -10.27 5.83
C PHE A 540 -16.47 -10.02 4.48
N LEU A 541 -17.12 -10.36 3.36
CA LEU A 541 -16.61 -10.06 2.03
C LEU A 541 -16.49 -8.55 1.78
N ARG A 542 -17.49 -7.76 2.19
CA ARG A 542 -17.42 -6.28 2.11
C ARG A 542 -16.29 -5.71 2.96
N TRP A 543 -16.05 -6.25 4.16
CA TRP A 543 -14.94 -5.81 5.01
C TRP A 543 -13.58 -6.22 4.43
N ALA A 544 -13.48 -7.41 3.84
CA ALA A 544 -12.28 -7.85 3.12
C ALA A 544 -11.97 -6.95 1.92
N GLU A 545 -12.99 -6.55 1.15
CA GLU A 545 -12.84 -5.61 0.03
C GLU A 545 -12.37 -4.23 0.52
N HIS A 546 -12.95 -3.71 1.60
CA HIS A 546 -12.51 -2.45 2.21
C HIS A 546 -11.05 -2.50 2.66
N ALA A 547 -10.67 -3.53 3.43
CA ALA A 547 -9.30 -3.72 3.92
C ALA A 547 -8.31 -3.94 2.77
N CYS A 548 -8.72 -4.64 1.70
CA CYS A 548 -7.94 -4.79 0.48
C CYS A 548 -7.69 -3.43 -0.20
N ASP A 549 -8.71 -2.58 -0.30
CA ASP A 549 -8.54 -1.24 -0.85
C ASP A 549 -7.56 -0.41 0.01
N VAL A 550 -7.56 -0.53 1.34
CA VAL A 550 -6.53 0.09 2.20
C VAL A 550 -5.14 -0.49 1.94
N VAL A 551 -4.99 -1.81 1.78
CA VAL A 551 -3.70 -2.42 1.40
C VAL A 551 -3.20 -1.82 0.08
N LEU A 552 -4.10 -1.66 -0.90
CA LEU A 552 -3.77 -1.15 -2.22
C LEU A 552 -3.40 0.35 -2.24
N THR A 553 -3.74 1.15 -1.22
CA THR A 553 -3.19 2.50 -1.11
C THR A 553 -1.70 2.52 -0.72
N TYR A 554 -1.12 1.39 -0.31
CA TYR A 554 0.33 1.25 -0.12
C TYR A 554 1.03 0.65 -1.35
N LEU A 555 0.28 0.11 -2.32
CA LEU A 555 0.80 -0.48 -3.54
C LEU A 555 1.30 0.62 -4.50
N VAL A 556 2.56 0.56 -4.87
CA VAL A 556 3.11 1.44 -5.90
C VAL A 556 2.49 1.08 -7.26
N ALA A 557 1.67 1.96 -7.79
CA ALA A 557 0.87 1.76 -9.01
C ALA A 557 1.52 2.35 -10.28
N TRP A 558 2.79 2.74 -10.22
CA TRP A 558 3.53 3.35 -11.33
C TRP A 558 5.03 3.15 -11.17
N ASP A 559 5.79 3.31 -12.26
CA ASP A 559 7.25 3.28 -12.17
C ASP A 559 7.80 4.67 -11.88
N ILE A 560 8.15 4.90 -10.61
CA ILE A 560 8.81 6.09 -10.09
C ILE A 560 10.13 6.31 -10.81
N ASP A 561 10.33 7.52 -11.36
CA ASP A 561 11.60 7.89 -11.99
C ASP A 561 12.72 7.98 -10.93
N LEU A 562 13.83 7.33 -11.22
CA LEU A 562 14.94 7.19 -10.29
C LEU A 562 16.15 8.00 -10.77
N PRO A 563 16.88 8.65 -9.85
CA PRO A 563 18.12 9.31 -10.21
C PRO A 563 19.14 8.27 -10.71
N PRO A 564 20.19 8.72 -11.44
CA PRO A 564 21.29 7.85 -11.81
C PRO A 564 21.86 7.10 -10.60
N GLY A 565 21.98 5.78 -10.70
CA GLY A 565 22.36 4.96 -9.56
C GLY A 565 22.03 3.49 -9.78
N ARG A 566 22.25 2.69 -8.74
CA ARG A 566 22.13 1.23 -8.82
C ARG A 566 20.75 0.79 -9.31
N LEU A 567 19.67 1.26 -8.69
CA LEU A 567 18.32 0.85 -9.08
C LEU A 567 18.02 1.19 -10.55
N ARG A 568 18.36 2.40 -11.00
CA ARG A 568 18.18 2.82 -12.41
C ARG A 568 19.01 1.96 -13.37
N ASN A 569 20.25 1.66 -13.03
CA ASN A 569 21.16 0.84 -13.86
C ASN A 569 20.68 -0.61 -14.01
N HIS A 570 19.91 -1.12 -13.03
CA HIS A 570 19.25 -2.42 -13.10
C HIS A 570 17.87 -2.37 -13.79
N GLY A 571 17.46 -1.23 -14.33
CA GLY A 571 16.14 -1.07 -14.97
C GLY A 571 14.97 -1.26 -14.00
N PHE A 572 15.21 -1.03 -12.69
CA PHE A 572 14.27 -1.34 -11.61
C PHE A 572 12.90 -0.70 -11.82
N LYS A 573 11.87 -1.52 -11.63
CA LYS A 573 10.45 -1.16 -11.74
C LYS A 573 9.83 -1.13 -10.36
N THR A 574 9.39 0.04 -9.91
CA THR A 574 8.79 0.23 -8.58
C THR A 574 7.33 -0.19 -8.56
N ARG A 575 6.63 -0.26 -9.70
CA ARG A 575 5.25 -0.76 -9.74
C ARG A 575 5.15 -2.16 -9.13
N GLY A 576 4.13 -2.45 -8.35
CA GLY A 576 3.95 -3.75 -7.69
C GLY A 576 4.57 -3.88 -6.30
N TRP A 577 5.52 -3.01 -5.94
CA TRP A 577 6.10 -2.97 -4.59
C TRP A 577 5.16 -2.27 -3.60
N THR A 578 5.34 -2.50 -2.30
CA THR A 578 4.50 -1.89 -1.25
C THR A 578 5.30 -0.99 -0.33
N VAL A 579 4.81 0.23 -0.06
CA VAL A 579 5.37 1.14 0.94
C VAL A 579 5.05 0.63 2.35
N VAL A 580 6.02 0.61 3.26
CA VAL A 580 5.84 -0.01 4.57
C VAL A 580 4.77 0.68 5.43
N SER A 581 4.92 1.97 5.72
CA SER A 581 3.99 2.74 6.56
C SER A 581 4.26 4.27 6.49
N PRO A 582 3.37 5.13 7.02
CA PRO A 582 3.64 6.55 7.27
C PRO A 582 4.96 6.81 8.01
N GLN A 583 5.34 5.93 8.94
CA GLN A 583 6.59 6.04 9.69
C GLN A 583 7.80 5.54 8.89
N ASN A 584 7.64 4.45 8.13
CA ASN A 584 8.68 3.80 7.33
C ASN A 584 8.42 3.98 5.82
N GLN A 585 8.87 5.12 5.25
CA GLN A 585 8.58 5.52 3.86
C GLN A 585 9.51 4.88 2.80
N HIS A 586 9.81 3.58 2.93
CA HIS A 586 10.51 2.80 1.89
C HIS A 586 9.59 1.68 1.36
N ILE A 587 9.97 1.09 0.23
CA ILE A 587 9.28 -0.08 -0.31
C ILE A 587 9.93 -1.36 0.19
N ASP A 588 9.13 -2.41 0.34
CA ASP A 588 9.55 -3.75 0.74
C ASP A 588 8.85 -4.85 -0.09
N MET A 589 9.19 -6.11 0.18
CA MET A 589 8.60 -7.28 -0.48
C MET A 589 7.45 -7.92 0.31
N TYR A 590 6.94 -7.28 1.36
CA TYR A 590 5.88 -7.90 2.15
C TYR A 590 4.61 -8.09 1.30
N GLY A 591 4.35 -7.20 0.33
CA GLY A 591 3.27 -7.38 -0.65
C GLY A 591 3.25 -8.75 -1.35
N VAL A 592 4.38 -9.46 -1.42
CA VAL A 592 4.46 -10.82 -2.01
C VAL A 592 3.56 -11.81 -1.29
N VAL A 593 3.53 -11.82 0.05
CA VAL A 593 2.69 -12.77 0.80
C VAL A 593 1.20 -12.43 0.69
N MET A 594 0.88 -11.14 0.43
CA MET A 594 -0.48 -10.65 0.26
C MET A 594 -1.08 -11.00 -1.11
N ALA A 595 -0.23 -11.08 -2.13
CA ALA A 595 -0.65 -11.19 -3.53
C ALA A 595 -1.60 -12.38 -3.82
N PRO A 596 -1.38 -13.61 -3.32
CA PRO A 596 -2.31 -14.71 -3.55
C PRO A 596 -3.71 -14.48 -2.94
N ASP A 597 -3.79 -13.84 -1.78
CA ASP A 597 -5.08 -13.52 -1.15
C ASP A 597 -5.81 -12.42 -1.93
N ILE A 598 -5.10 -11.45 -2.52
CA ILE A 598 -5.65 -10.46 -3.47
C ILE A 598 -6.15 -11.15 -4.75
N TYR A 599 -5.38 -12.10 -5.30
CA TYR A 599 -5.80 -12.88 -6.47
C TYR A 599 -7.06 -13.69 -6.18
N ARG A 600 -7.12 -14.35 -5.01
CA ARG A 600 -8.29 -15.11 -4.55
C ARG A 600 -9.51 -14.21 -4.41
N LEU A 601 -9.37 -13.05 -3.77
CA LEU A 601 -10.44 -12.06 -3.64
C LEU A 601 -10.91 -11.58 -5.02
N GLY A 602 -9.99 -11.34 -5.96
CA GLY A 602 -10.32 -11.03 -7.35
C GLY A 602 -11.15 -12.12 -8.02
N GLY A 603 -10.82 -13.39 -7.79
CA GLY A 603 -11.64 -14.53 -8.25
C GLY A 603 -13.05 -14.54 -7.66
N ILE A 604 -13.19 -14.32 -6.35
CA ILE A 604 -14.48 -14.28 -5.65
C ILE A 604 -15.36 -13.11 -6.13
N LEU A 605 -14.76 -11.94 -6.34
CA LEU A 605 -15.46 -10.73 -6.76
C LEU A 605 -15.68 -10.63 -8.28
N GLY A 606 -15.09 -11.52 -9.08
CA GLY A 606 -15.08 -11.40 -10.54
C GLY A 606 -14.24 -10.22 -11.06
N ARG A 607 -13.20 -9.83 -10.30
CA ARG A 607 -12.36 -8.66 -10.55
C ARG A 607 -11.00 -9.06 -11.12
N ASP A 608 -10.91 -9.02 -12.45
CA ASP A 608 -9.70 -9.37 -13.18
C ASP A 608 -8.56 -8.37 -12.99
N ASP A 609 -8.87 -7.11 -12.67
CA ASP A 609 -7.88 -6.10 -12.31
C ASP A 609 -7.13 -6.46 -11.02
N LEU A 610 -7.82 -6.94 -9.97
CA LEU A 610 -7.19 -7.45 -8.74
C LEU A 610 -6.28 -8.65 -9.02
N LYS A 611 -6.73 -9.59 -9.86
CA LYS A 611 -5.91 -10.75 -10.26
C LYS A 611 -4.63 -10.29 -10.98
N ARG A 612 -4.74 -9.34 -11.91
CA ARG A 612 -3.57 -8.79 -12.63
C ARG A 612 -2.63 -8.04 -11.69
N LEU A 613 -3.15 -7.23 -10.76
CA LEU A 613 -2.32 -6.56 -9.74
C LEU A 613 -1.54 -7.58 -8.90
N ALA A 614 -2.19 -8.65 -8.44
CA ALA A 614 -1.53 -9.68 -7.65
C ALA A 614 -0.33 -10.32 -8.38
N LEU A 615 -0.45 -10.58 -9.70
CA LEU A 615 0.65 -11.11 -10.49
C LEU A 615 1.82 -10.11 -10.62
N VAL A 616 1.49 -8.82 -10.80
CA VAL A 616 2.50 -7.75 -10.82
C VAL A 616 3.22 -7.66 -9.47
N MET A 617 2.49 -7.69 -8.36
CA MET A 617 3.07 -7.63 -7.01
C MET A 617 4.10 -8.73 -6.78
N PHE A 618 3.78 -9.97 -7.18
CA PHE A 618 4.72 -11.09 -7.05
C PHE A 618 5.95 -10.90 -7.95
N ARG A 619 5.75 -10.63 -9.25
CA ARG A 619 6.85 -10.58 -10.23
C ARG A 619 7.75 -9.36 -10.04
N SER A 620 7.19 -8.21 -9.68
CA SER A 620 7.96 -6.99 -9.43
C SER A 620 8.91 -7.14 -8.26
N CYS A 621 8.45 -7.72 -7.16
CA CYS A 621 9.31 -7.96 -6.00
C CYS A 621 10.42 -8.98 -6.30
N GLY A 622 10.32 -9.79 -7.35
CA GLY A 622 11.36 -10.73 -7.77
C GLY A 622 12.61 -10.09 -8.41
N GLN A 623 12.60 -8.78 -8.66
CA GLN A 623 13.75 -8.05 -9.19
C GLN A 623 14.93 -8.03 -8.19
N LEU A 624 16.15 -7.76 -8.67
CA LEU A 624 17.36 -7.61 -7.84
C LEU A 624 17.74 -8.85 -7.02
N ILE A 625 17.23 -10.03 -7.37
CA ILE A 625 17.70 -11.30 -6.83
C ILE A 625 19.10 -11.57 -7.39
N ASP A 626 20.07 -11.80 -6.51
CA ASP A 626 21.44 -12.10 -6.92
C ASP A 626 21.60 -13.56 -7.41
N PRO A 627 22.75 -13.95 -7.99
CA PRO A 627 22.96 -15.33 -8.46
C PRO A 627 22.81 -16.40 -7.37
N TYR A 628 23.04 -16.06 -6.09
CA TYR A 628 22.84 -16.95 -4.94
C TYR A 628 21.37 -17.09 -4.54
N GLY A 629 20.47 -16.30 -5.13
CA GLY A 629 19.05 -16.25 -4.80
C GLY A 629 18.71 -15.29 -3.65
N SER A 630 19.71 -14.55 -3.16
CA SER A 630 19.56 -13.60 -2.07
C SER A 630 18.93 -12.29 -2.55
N GLN A 631 18.35 -11.55 -1.62
CA GLN A 631 17.77 -10.22 -1.86
C GLN A 631 17.68 -9.47 -0.53
N GLY A 632 17.99 -8.17 -0.55
CA GLY A 632 17.84 -7.26 0.60
C GLY A 632 16.50 -6.53 0.61
N GLU A 633 16.07 -6.03 1.77
CA GLU A 633 14.70 -5.55 2.00
C GLU A 633 14.36 -4.17 1.42
N GLN A 634 15.30 -3.21 1.43
CA GLN A 634 14.96 -1.78 1.31
C GLN A 634 15.49 -1.12 0.03
N PRO A 635 14.79 -1.22 -1.12
CA PRO A 635 14.99 -0.30 -2.23
C PRO A 635 14.51 1.12 -1.87
N GLN A 636 15.37 2.10 -2.10
CA GLN A 636 15.12 3.50 -1.72
C GLN A 636 14.47 4.27 -2.87
N HIS A 637 13.15 4.13 -3.00
CA HIS A 637 12.36 4.93 -3.96
C HIS A 637 12.17 6.39 -3.54
N THR A 638 12.44 6.71 -2.26
CA THR A 638 12.40 8.06 -1.69
C THR A 638 13.72 8.38 -1.00
N ASN A 639 13.87 9.63 -0.54
CA ASN A 639 14.98 10.09 0.29
C ASN A 639 14.86 9.60 1.76
N TYR A 640 14.46 8.34 1.99
CA TYR A 640 14.19 7.80 3.33
C TYR A 640 15.31 6.88 3.85
N ALA A 641 15.68 7.05 5.12
CA ALA A 641 16.55 6.15 5.87
C ALA A 641 15.89 5.68 7.18
N GLN A 642 15.93 4.37 7.43
CA GLN A 642 15.38 3.80 8.67
C GLN A 642 16.28 4.05 9.90
N ARG A 643 17.60 4.22 9.73
CA ARG A 643 18.57 4.43 10.84
C ARG A 643 19.61 5.50 10.50
N GLY A 644 20.03 6.25 11.53
CA GLY A 644 21.25 7.08 11.51
C GLY A 644 21.04 8.58 11.27
N GLN A 645 22.10 9.37 11.53
CA GLN A 645 22.27 10.69 10.94
C GLN A 645 22.47 10.48 9.44
N VAL A 646 21.63 11.14 8.64
CA VAL A 646 21.79 11.18 7.19
C VAL A 646 22.51 12.47 6.86
N ASP A 647 23.75 12.36 6.41
CA ASP A 647 24.57 13.53 6.04
C ASP A 647 24.00 14.25 4.82
N ASP A 648 23.51 13.48 3.84
CA ASP A 648 22.83 13.97 2.65
C ASP A 648 21.62 13.09 2.30
N VAL A 649 20.41 13.65 2.46
CA VAL A 649 19.16 12.94 2.18
C VAL A 649 18.94 12.71 0.68
N PHE A 650 19.54 13.53 -0.19
CA PHE A 650 19.44 13.37 -1.64
C PHE A 650 20.27 12.19 -2.15
N ALA A 651 21.25 11.71 -1.38
CA ALA A 651 22.05 10.55 -1.73
C ALA A 651 21.33 9.21 -1.51
N LEU A 652 20.16 9.20 -0.87
CA LEU A 652 19.45 7.96 -0.53
C LEU A 652 18.62 7.43 -1.70
N ARG A 653 17.90 8.29 -2.44
CA ARG A 653 16.99 7.81 -3.49
C ARG A 653 17.78 7.18 -4.64
N GLY A 654 17.34 6.01 -5.07
CA GLY A 654 18.06 5.16 -6.04
C GLY A 654 19.04 4.16 -5.41
N GLY A 655 19.21 4.18 -4.08
CA GLY A 655 20.00 3.22 -3.32
C GLY A 655 19.24 1.93 -2.93
N TYR A 656 19.95 0.99 -2.30
CA TYR A 656 19.42 -0.33 -1.95
C TYR A 656 20.19 -0.98 -0.80
N ALA A 657 19.49 -1.35 0.28
CA ALA A 657 20.07 -2.06 1.42
C ALA A 657 20.23 -3.56 1.15
N GLU A 658 21.18 -3.94 0.29
CA GLU A 658 21.32 -5.29 -0.25
C GLU A 658 21.75 -6.37 0.76
N THR A 659 22.42 -5.99 1.86
CA THR A 659 23.00 -6.93 2.82
C THR A 659 21.98 -7.46 3.84
N TRP A 660 20.83 -6.80 3.98
CA TRP A 660 19.79 -7.18 4.94
C TRP A 660 18.90 -8.30 4.39
N THR A 661 19.43 -9.53 4.45
CA THR A 661 18.89 -10.72 3.79
C THR A 661 18.14 -11.63 4.77
N VAL A 662 17.25 -11.05 5.57
CA VAL A 662 16.44 -11.80 6.56
C VAL A 662 15.50 -12.81 5.88
N PHE A 663 15.33 -13.99 6.50
CA PHE A 663 14.75 -15.15 5.80
C PHE A 663 13.31 -14.98 5.33
N TRP A 664 12.50 -14.13 5.97
CA TRP A 664 11.12 -13.88 5.56
C TRP A 664 11.00 -13.46 4.10
N ILE A 665 11.98 -12.71 3.58
CA ILE A 665 12.03 -12.26 2.18
C ILE A 665 11.90 -13.48 1.27
N THR A 666 12.68 -14.52 1.54
CA THR A 666 12.67 -15.76 0.76
C THR A 666 11.44 -16.62 1.06
N ALA A 667 11.08 -16.76 2.33
CA ALA A 667 9.95 -17.59 2.73
C ALA A 667 8.62 -17.08 2.15
N HIS A 668 8.43 -15.77 2.04
CA HIS A 668 7.22 -15.17 1.47
C HIS A 668 7.06 -15.49 -0.02
N PHE A 669 8.12 -15.46 -0.83
CA PHE A 669 8.04 -15.90 -2.23
C PHE A 669 7.62 -17.35 -2.37
N LEU A 670 8.26 -18.25 -1.61
CA LEU A 670 7.94 -19.68 -1.68
C LEU A 670 6.48 -19.93 -1.23
N ASN A 671 6.07 -19.30 -0.12
CA ASN A 671 4.71 -19.42 0.40
C ASN A 671 3.66 -18.83 -0.57
N ALA A 672 3.96 -17.70 -1.21
CA ALA A 672 3.07 -17.08 -2.17
C ALA A 672 2.97 -17.89 -3.48
N ALA A 673 4.08 -18.38 -4.00
CA ALA A 673 4.12 -19.23 -5.19
C ALA A 673 3.32 -20.52 -4.98
N ALA A 674 3.47 -21.18 -3.83
CA ALA A 674 2.68 -22.35 -3.47
C ALA A 674 1.16 -22.06 -3.50
N GLN A 675 0.74 -20.92 -2.94
CA GLN A 675 -0.67 -20.51 -2.99
C GLN A 675 -1.14 -20.18 -4.41
N PHE A 676 -0.33 -19.51 -5.22
CA PHE A 676 -0.65 -19.26 -6.63
C PHE A 676 -0.82 -20.56 -7.43
N GLN A 677 0.04 -21.56 -7.19
CA GLN A 677 -0.10 -22.89 -7.78
C GLN A 677 -1.43 -23.55 -7.38
N GLU A 678 -1.81 -23.50 -6.11
CA GLU A 678 -3.12 -24.01 -5.65
C GLU A 678 -4.30 -23.24 -6.25
N LEU A 679 -4.13 -21.95 -6.56
CA LEU A 679 -5.10 -21.11 -7.25
C LEU A 679 -5.13 -21.32 -8.77
N GLY A 680 -4.33 -22.26 -9.29
CA GLY A 680 -4.28 -22.62 -10.71
C GLY A 680 -3.52 -21.63 -11.59
N VAL A 681 -2.67 -20.77 -11.02
CA VAL A 681 -1.78 -19.91 -11.81
C VAL A 681 -0.60 -20.76 -12.32
N PRO A 682 -0.26 -20.69 -13.63
CA PRO A 682 0.88 -21.40 -14.18
C PRO A 682 2.18 -20.74 -13.70
N ILE A 683 2.79 -21.29 -12.65
CA ILE A 683 4.03 -20.76 -12.07
C ILE A 683 5.30 -21.42 -12.63
N TRP A 684 5.15 -22.46 -13.45
CA TRP A 684 6.24 -23.26 -14.04
C TRP A 684 6.32 -23.14 -15.57
N ASP A 685 5.51 -22.26 -16.16
CA ASP A 685 5.40 -22.03 -17.62
C ASP A 685 6.10 -20.76 -18.07
#